data_AF-A0A6P6WND0-F1
#
_entry.id   AF-A0A6P6WND0-F1
#
_cell.length_a   1.000
_cell.length_b   1.000
_cell.length_c   1.000
_cell.angle_alpha   90.00
_cell.angle_beta   90.00
_cell.angle_gamma   90.00
#
_symmetry.space_group_name_H-M   'P 1'
#
loop_
_entity.id
_entity.type
_entity.pdbx_description
1 polymer ?
#
loop_
_entity_poly.entity_id
_entity_poly.type
_entity_poly.pdbx_seq_one_letter_code
_entity_poly.pdbx_strand_id
1 'polypeptide(L)'
;MDVASTCSVDHVFLDLKLLVDKLNVMLRTGKIGYTDVGVTFLKIEAAYLNITFLRTFVMCARKWRHCNDLDLVSLPSFLSCIEDTVHKYEEDIHSLCLMLESDALGIRDVGDEVFFKFLKQIKSFKQAIIQVYFALASSRSLESNSCMPVDELMEFIDLILQNLADLTTTDLCIVEMDPQVGAQVQALESKLTFLKSFIPFAKLRGTVDIPALLLAHFEVVTLNAVRLSYMCSCWDDEFCNPQFCSMIYEQQQKITPIDFQVYEIYMEVLRATRSSKSLHNRMMDKRILNDFNDSLIGCLWELLCCSSSFMDSMKDEMGILYAGLRFLRSILREQQEKMNEQNEKIGALICEAGIIICSPSLNRVKEGEVSFLESTEVLDCCDMLANTNTHLKHFKDQISGSSVIESLPSFHSLRAPEVSKTSTHMLSKGKMPIAHEVMVGLDDEAEKVIERLVSGSKQVEIVPIVGMAGLGKTTLAKKVYNDSSVIYNFHIRLWCIVSQAYNMKNVLLQILHSDGKHSRMDDEFQNLDEHALLQKLYQKLKGNRYLVVFDDVWDIEVWNELGISFPDDKKGSRIIFTSRSSNVASQVEYGGKPHNLRPLSEKESWELLQKKVFGKEDCPQALHGLGMEIAKKCKGLPLSIVVAAGVLATIEHDICVWEGFAESLSSTTVSDAEQCKKSMELSYEHLPYHLKACLLYFAAFREDEKIGAKKLMCLWIAEGFVEIIEGKRSEDIAEEYLMDLIHRNLVMISENRSIGGGKTCYIHDLILEFCKTVAKEKNFLQILRGYDELSIFNEPPNLHRLSICCSEEDFIKSKLFCPDLDTLLFFNATRGDKFGMLNISSFFSIYKRLKVLNLEDINLMLKELPAEVESLLCLR
;
A
#
# COMPACT_ATOMS: atom_id res chain seq x y z
N MET A 1 23.60 -41.72 37.89
CA MET A 1 22.91 -40.95 38.94
C MET A 1 23.18 -39.50 38.63
N ASP A 2 22.33 -38.87 37.83
CA ASP A 2 22.22 -37.42 37.75
C ASP A 2 20.72 -37.16 37.75
N VAL A 3 20.18 -37.06 38.97
CA VAL A 3 18.81 -36.62 39.19
C VAL A 3 18.79 -35.15 38.80
N ALA A 4 17.91 -34.78 37.88
CA ALA A 4 17.67 -33.42 37.46
C ALA A 4 17.53 -32.50 38.69
N SER A 5 18.55 -31.69 38.97
CA SER A 5 18.38 -30.52 39.82
C SER A 5 17.65 -29.48 38.96
N THR A 6 16.35 -29.32 39.19
CA THR A 6 15.60 -28.20 38.65
C THR A 6 16.29 -26.92 39.11
N CYS A 7 16.66 -26.05 38.16
CA CYS A 7 17.38 -24.83 38.45
C CYS A 7 16.41 -23.79 39.04
N SER A 8 16.91 -22.86 39.85
CA SER A 8 16.12 -21.75 40.42
C SER A 8 15.25 -21.02 39.38
N VAL A 9 15.74 -20.89 38.14
CA VAL A 9 14.98 -20.32 37.00
C VAL A 9 13.69 -21.09 36.70
N ASP A 10 13.71 -22.42 36.77
CA ASP A 10 12.52 -23.25 36.52
C ASP A 10 11.52 -23.17 37.68
N HIS A 11 11.99 -23.09 38.93
CA HIS A 11 11.12 -22.91 40.10
C HIS A 11 10.41 -21.55 40.05
N VAL A 12 11.17 -20.47 39.82
CA VAL A 12 10.61 -19.12 39.71
C VAL A 12 9.66 -19.00 38.52
N PHE A 13 9.95 -19.67 37.39
CA PHE A 13 9.02 -19.74 36.26
C PHE A 13 7.68 -20.40 36.64
N LEU A 14 7.71 -21.54 37.34
CA LEU A 14 6.49 -22.24 37.76
C LEU A 14 5.65 -21.40 38.74
N ASP A 15 6.31 -20.75 39.70
CA ASP A 15 5.65 -19.88 40.67
C ASP A 15 5.03 -18.65 39.98
N LEU A 16 5.77 -17.97 39.09
CA LEU A 16 5.24 -16.85 38.30
C LEU A 16 4.07 -17.26 37.41
N LYS A 17 4.16 -18.43 36.75
CA LYS A 17 3.07 -18.97 35.94
C LYS A 17 1.80 -19.19 36.76
N LEU A 18 1.95 -19.82 37.93
CA LEU A 18 0.84 -20.05 38.85
C LEU A 18 0.21 -18.73 39.31
N LEU A 19 1.05 -17.73 39.58
CA LEU A 19 0.63 -16.41 40.05
C LEU A 19 -0.17 -15.65 38.96
N VAL A 20 0.31 -15.67 37.70
CA VAL A 20 -0.41 -15.11 36.54
C VAL A 20 -1.75 -15.83 36.30
N ASP A 21 -1.74 -17.17 36.28
CA ASP A 21 -2.95 -17.96 36.04
C ASP A 21 -4.03 -17.70 37.10
N LYS A 22 -3.63 -17.68 38.38
CA LYS A 22 -4.55 -17.39 39.49
C LYS A 22 -5.11 -15.96 39.42
N LEU A 23 -4.28 -14.96 39.15
CA LEU A 23 -4.73 -13.56 39.04
C LEU A 23 -5.69 -13.38 37.85
N ASN A 24 -5.40 -13.99 36.70
CA ASN A 24 -6.29 -13.99 35.54
C ASN A 24 -7.67 -14.59 35.86
N VAL A 25 -7.71 -15.70 36.61
CA VAL A 25 -8.97 -16.29 37.08
C VAL A 25 -9.71 -15.35 38.06
N MET A 26 -9.00 -14.68 38.96
CA MET A 26 -9.60 -13.75 39.93
C MET A 26 -10.18 -12.49 39.26
N LEU A 27 -9.50 -11.95 38.26
CA LEU A 27 -9.98 -10.82 37.44
C LEU A 27 -11.22 -11.22 36.64
N ARG A 28 -11.21 -12.40 35.98
CA ARG A 28 -12.37 -12.91 35.22
C ARG A 28 -13.59 -13.21 36.09
N THR A 29 -13.36 -13.63 37.34
CA THR A 29 -14.45 -13.95 38.28
C THR A 29 -14.93 -12.74 39.09
N GLY A 30 -14.34 -11.56 38.88
CA GLY A 30 -14.72 -10.32 39.57
C GLY A 30 -14.39 -10.31 41.06
N LYS A 31 -13.50 -11.20 41.53
CA LYS A 31 -13.06 -11.26 42.93
C LYS A 31 -12.16 -10.09 43.33
N ILE A 32 -11.53 -9.45 42.34
CA ILE A 32 -10.64 -8.29 42.48
C ILE A 32 -10.91 -7.37 41.28
N GLY A 33 -10.95 -6.05 41.48
CA GLY A 33 -11.06 -5.08 40.39
C GLY A 33 -9.70 -4.79 39.72
N TYR A 34 -9.72 -4.41 38.44
CA TYR A 34 -8.50 -4.03 37.70
C TYR A 34 -7.74 -2.85 38.38
N THR A 35 -8.46 -1.99 39.10
CA THR A 35 -7.91 -0.86 39.88
C THR A 35 -7.21 -1.26 41.17
N ASP A 36 -7.46 -2.47 41.68
CA ASP A 36 -6.98 -2.88 43.01
C ASP A 36 -5.55 -3.46 42.97
N VAL A 37 -5.14 -4.06 41.84
CA VAL A 37 -3.84 -4.73 41.69
C VAL A 37 -3.15 -4.40 40.33
N GLY A 38 -3.74 -3.53 39.51
CA GLY A 38 -3.36 -3.34 38.10
C GLY A 38 -1.86 -3.10 37.83
N VAL A 39 -1.19 -2.21 38.57
CA VAL A 39 0.25 -1.94 38.36
C VAL A 39 1.13 -3.13 38.76
N THR A 40 0.78 -3.81 39.85
CA THR A 40 1.51 -5.00 40.33
C THR A 40 1.30 -6.17 39.39
N PHE A 41 0.07 -6.34 38.88
CA PHE A 41 -0.28 -7.35 37.89
C PHE A 41 0.54 -7.21 36.61
N LEU A 42 0.66 -5.98 36.08
CA LEU A 42 1.49 -5.73 34.89
C LEU A 42 2.98 -6.07 35.12
N LYS A 43 3.50 -5.83 36.33
CA LYS A 43 4.88 -6.23 36.69
C LYS A 43 5.04 -7.73 36.84
N ILE A 44 4.02 -8.43 37.33
CA ILE A 44 4.00 -9.89 37.45
C ILE A 44 4.01 -10.52 36.06
N GLU A 45 3.17 -10.05 35.15
CA GLU A 45 3.15 -10.52 33.77
C GLU A 45 4.47 -10.20 33.05
N ALA A 46 5.03 -9.00 33.25
CA ALA A 46 6.36 -8.68 32.75
C ALA A 46 7.46 -9.59 33.34
N ALA A 47 7.37 -9.95 34.62
CA ALA A 47 8.32 -10.86 35.27
C ALA A 47 8.20 -12.28 34.72
N TYR A 48 6.97 -12.75 34.52
CA TYR A 48 6.67 -14.04 33.87
C TYR A 48 7.21 -14.09 32.43
N LEU A 49 7.01 -13.04 31.65
CA LEU A 49 7.56 -12.96 30.29
C LEU A 49 9.09 -13.01 30.33
N ASN A 50 9.72 -12.14 31.13
CA ASN A 50 11.19 -12.06 31.22
C ASN A 50 11.83 -13.38 31.70
N ILE A 51 11.22 -14.08 32.66
CA ILE A 51 11.74 -15.39 33.12
C ILE A 51 11.57 -16.48 32.04
N THR A 52 10.52 -16.41 31.21
CA THR A 52 10.28 -17.35 30.10
C THR A 52 11.37 -17.23 29.03
N PHE A 53 11.71 -16.00 28.66
CA PHE A 53 12.82 -15.70 27.76
C PHE A 53 14.18 -16.07 28.36
N LEU A 54 14.39 -15.81 29.65
CA LEU A 54 15.63 -16.16 30.35
C LEU A 54 15.80 -17.68 30.49
N ARG A 55 14.73 -18.42 30.74
CA ARG A 55 14.70 -19.89 30.77
C ARG A 55 15.14 -20.48 29.43
N THR A 56 14.61 -19.93 28.33
CA THR A 56 15.02 -20.32 26.96
C THR A 56 16.51 -20.04 26.73
N PHE A 57 17.01 -18.89 27.18
CA PHE A 57 18.43 -18.55 27.10
C PHE A 57 19.32 -19.50 27.91
N VAL A 58 18.97 -19.79 29.16
CA VAL A 58 19.75 -20.68 30.04
C VAL A 58 19.80 -22.10 29.46
N MET A 59 18.69 -22.59 28.91
CA MET A 59 18.67 -23.87 28.19
C MET A 59 19.59 -23.86 26.98
N CYS A 60 19.48 -22.86 26.11
CA CYS A 60 20.37 -22.69 24.95
C CYS A 60 21.84 -22.64 25.40
N ALA A 61 22.20 -21.79 26.33
CA ALA A 61 23.58 -21.60 26.76
C ALA A 61 24.18 -22.86 27.44
N ARG A 62 23.39 -23.61 28.22
CA ARG A 62 23.85 -24.88 28.84
C ARG A 62 24.12 -25.96 27.80
N LYS A 63 23.24 -26.10 26.82
CA LYS A 63 23.37 -27.12 25.77
C LYS A 63 24.52 -26.83 24.79
N TRP A 64 24.78 -25.56 24.51
CA TRP A 64 25.89 -25.12 23.65
C TRP A 64 27.24 -24.95 24.38
N ARG A 65 27.31 -25.20 25.69
CA ARG A 65 28.54 -25.10 26.51
C ARG A 65 29.66 -26.07 26.07
N HIS A 66 29.31 -27.14 25.36
CA HIS A 66 30.25 -28.18 24.92
C HIS A 66 30.81 -27.96 23.50
N CYS A 67 30.49 -26.84 22.86
CA CYS A 67 31.03 -26.49 21.54
C CYS A 67 32.47 -25.97 21.69
N ASN A 68 33.45 -26.68 21.12
CA ASN A 68 34.89 -26.42 21.30
C ASN A 68 35.41 -25.17 20.54
N ASP A 69 34.57 -24.50 19.73
CA ASP A 69 34.99 -23.43 18.81
C ASP A 69 34.81 -22.01 19.36
N LEU A 70 34.34 -21.85 20.61
CA LEU A 70 34.10 -20.55 21.21
C LEU A 70 35.01 -20.32 22.41
N ASP A 71 35.85 -19.29 22.34
CA ASP A 71 36.54 -18.65 23.47
C ASP A 71 35.54 -17.90 24.40
N LEU A 72 34.37 -18.49 24.68
CA LEU A 72 33.39 -18.02 25.65
C LEU A 72 33.79 -18.48 27.06
N VAL A 73 35.03 -18.20 27.45
CA VAL A 73 35.63 -18.53 28.76
C VAL A 73 34.78 -17.97 29.93
N SER A 74 33.89 -17.00 29.66
CA SER A 74 32.97 -16.37 30.62
C SER A 74 31.53 -16.88 30.63
N LEU A 75 31.08 -17.75 29.71
CA LEU A 75 29.68 -18.20 29.66
C LEU A 75 29.24 -18.99 30.91
N PRO A 76 30.05 -19.92 31.46
CA PRO A 76 29.69 -20.60 32.71
C PRO A 76 29.57 -19.66 33.91
N SER A 77 30.45 -18.66 34.02
CA SER A 77 30.37 -17.64 35.07
C SER A 77 29.16 -16.72 34.89
N PHE A 78 28.79 -16.41 33.65
CA PHE A 78 27.60 -15.62 33.34
C PHE A 78 26.31 -16.37 33.68
N LEU A 79 26.25 -17.66 33.36
CA LEU A 79 25.13 -18.53 33.77
C LEU A 79 25.01 -18.64 35.29
N SER A 80 26.12 -18.84 36.00
CA SER A 80 26.11 -18.82 37.48
C SER A 80 25.58 -17.49 38.02
N CYS A 81 26.00 -16.36 37.44
CA CYS A 81 25.53 -15.04 37.85
C CYS A 81 24.02 -14.86 37.64
N ILE A 82 23.46 -15.37 36.54
CA ILE A 82 22.02 -15.37 36.28
C ILE A 82 21.29 -16.23 37.33
N GLU A 83 21.78 -17.45 37.56
CA GLU A 83 21.15 -18.39 38.49
C GLU A 83 21.19 -17.88 39.93
N ASP A 84 22.31 -17.33 40.39
CA ASP A 84 22.46 -16.72 41.72
C ASP A 84 21.54 -15.50 41.88
N THR A 85 21.37 -14.72 40.80
CA THR A 85 20.47 -13.56 40.78
C THR A 85 19.02 -13.98 40.92
N VAL A 86 18.58 -15.02 40.19
CA VAL A 86 17.20 -15.52 40.27
C VAL A 86 16.93 -16.20 41.61
N HIS A 87 17.89 -16.97 42.13
CA HIS A 87 17.79 -17.66 43.41
C HIS A 87 17.55 -16.71 44.59
N LYS A 88 18.11 -15.50 44.53
CA LYS A 88 17.87 -14.46 45.53
C LYS A 88 16.39 -14.10 45.72
N TYR A 89 15.56 -14.27 44.68
CA TYR A 89 14.14 -13.90 44.70
C TYR A 89 13.21 -15.12 44.78
N GLU A 90 13.75 -16.34 44.77
CA GLU A 90 12.96 -17.57 44.73
C GLU A 90 12.03 -17.70 45.94
N GLU A 91 12.54 -17.53 47.15
CA GLU A 91 11.71 -17.58 48.37
C GLU A 91 10.68 -16.44 48.44
N ASP A 92 11.06 -15.23 48.02
CA ASP A 92 10.17 -14.07 48.01
C ASP A 92 8.98 -14.26 47.04
N ILE A 93 9.25 -14.75 45.83
CA ILE A 93 8.23 -15.02 44.81
C ILE A 93 7.35 -16.21 45.24
N HIS A 94 7.93 -17.25 45.83
CA HIS A 94 7.18 -18.39 46.36
C HIS A 94 6.23 -17.97 47.50
N SER A 95 6.70 -17.10 48.40
CA SER A 95 5.90 -16.52 49.47
C SER A 95 4.72 -15.71 48.94
N LEU A 96 4.91 -14.93 47.86
CA LEU A 96 3.83 -14.21 47.19
C LEU A 96 2.78 -15.15 46.57
N CYS A 97 3.19 -16.31 46.04
CA CYS A 97 2.27 -17.33 45.53
C CYS A 97 1.36 -17.91 46.63
N LEU A 98 1.93 -18.15 47.82
CA LEU A 98 1.19 -18.63 48.99
C LEU A 98 0.28 -17.53 49.56
N MET A 99 0.74 -16.28 49.58
CA MET A 99 -0.04 -15.13 50.06
C MET A 99 -1.31 -14.91 49.24
N LEU A 100 -1.27 -15.17 47.93
CA LEU A 100 -2.44 -15.09 47.04
C LEU A 100 -3.58 -16.03 47.48
N GLU A 101 -3.28 -17.10 48.21
CA GLU A 101 -4.27 -18.04 48.74
C GLU A 101 -5.00 -17.51 49.98
N SER A 102 -4.41 -16.55 50.69
CA SER A 102 -4.93 -16.02 51.96
C SER A 102 -5.36 -14.55 51.92
N ASP A 103 -4.64 -13.69 51.20
CA ASP A 103 -4.88 -12.24 51.11
C ASP A 103 -4.38 -11.68 49.78
N ALA A 104 -5.29 -11.50 48.82
CA ALA A 104 -4.93 -11.05 47.48
C ALA A 104 -4.66 -9.54 47.37
N LEU A 105 -5.09 -8.73 48.37
CA LEU A 105 -4.79 -7.29 48.40
C LEU A 105 -3.39 -7.01 48.97
N GLY A 106 -2.89 -7.89 49.86
CA GLY A 106 -1.53 -7.81 50.42
C GLY A 106 -0.39 -7.97 49.40
N ILE A 107 -0.67 -8.58 48.24
CA ILE A 107 0.29 -8.73 47.14
C ILE A 107 0.65 -7.39 46.50
N ARG A 108 -0.24 -6.40 46.54
CA ARG A 108 -0.01 -5.10 45.92
C ARG A 108 1.24 -4.43 46.49
N ASP A 109 1.35 -4.37 47.81
CA ASP A 109 2.43 -3.63 48.48
C ASP A 109 3.75 -4.40 48.49
N VAL A 110 3.71 -5.71 48.81
CA VAL A 110 4.92 -6.54 48.88
C VAL A 110 5.40 -6.94 47.49
N GLY A 111 4.48 -7.30 46.60
CA GLY A 111 4.79 -7.72 45.23
C GLY A 111 5.35 -6.59 44.39
N ASP A 112 4.88 -5.34 44.55
CA ASP A 112 5.37 -4.21 43.76
C ASP A 112 6.88 -3.97 43.93
N GLU A 113 7.38 -4.06 45.15
CA GLU A 113 8.81 -3.87 45.45
C GLU A 113 9.65 -5.05 44.99
N VAL A 114 9.17 -6.29 45.23
CA VAL A 114 9.86 -7.52 44.83
C VAL A 114 9.99 -7.58 43.30
N PHE A 115 8.90 -7.42 42.56
CA PHE A 115 8.93 -7.49 41.09
C PHE A 115 9.67 -6.31 40.45
N PHE A 116 9.62 -5.11 41.04
CA PHE A 116 10.43 -3.97 40.57
C PHE A 116 11.93 -4.27 40.66
N LYS A 117 12.39 -4.80 41.79
CA LYS A 117 13.82 -5.16 41.99
C LYS A 117 14.22 -6.32 41.08
N PHE A 118 13.38 -7.36 40.99
CA PHE A 118 13.61 -8.53 40.15
C PHE A 118 13.74 -8.16 38.67
N LEU A 119 12.76 -7.42 38.12
CA LEU A 119 12.78 -6.96 36.72
C LEU A 119 14.01 -6.09 36.42
N LYS A 120 14.39 -5.19 37.34
CA LYS A 120 15.59 -4.36 37.17
C LYS A 120 16.86 -5.21 37.04
N GLN A 121 16.99 -6.27 37.84
CA GLN A 121 18.15 -7.15 37.79
C GLN A 121 18.14 -8.03 36.53
N ILE A 122 17.00 -8.57 36.12
CA ILE A 122 16.91 -9.35 34.87
C ILE A 122 17.21 -8.47 33.64
N LYS A 123 16.64 -7.26 33.57
CA LYS A 123 16.90 -6.32 32.47
C LYS A 123 18.38 -5.95 32.33
N SER A 124 19.17 -6.04 33.41
CA SER A 124 20.62 -5.76 33.37
C SER A 124 21.40 -6.78 32.51
N PHE A 125 20.87 -7.98 32.29
CA PHE A 125 21.50 -9.01 31.47
C PHE A 125 21.22 -8.89 29.97
N LYS A 126 20.28 -8.02 29.56
CA LYS A 126 19.77 -7.89 28.18
C LYS A 126 20.88 -7.83 27.12
N GLN A 127 21.81 -6.89 27.25
CA GLN A 127 22.86 -6.67 26.25
C GLN A 127 23.83 -7.86 26.17
N ALA A 128 24.18 -8.44 27.31
CA ALA A 128 25.05 -9.61 27.36
C ALA A 128 24.39 -10.84 26.72
N ILE A 129 23.09 -11.06 26.96
CA ILE A 129 22.32 -12.14 26.34
C ILE A 129 22.26 -11.99 24.82
N ILE A 130 21.97 -10.78 24.31
CA ILE A 130 21.95 -10.51 22.86
C ILE A 130 23.31 -10.78 22.22
N GLN A 131 24.40 -10.36 22.88
CA GLN A 131 25.77 -10.62 22.40
C GLN A 131 26.11 -12.11 22.38
N VAL A 132 25.69 -12.87 23.41
CA VAL A 132 25.89 -14.33 23.45
C VAL A 132 25.14 -15.00 22.31
N TYR A 133 23.86 -14.67 22.08
CA TYR A 133 23.11 -15.20 20.94
C TYR A 133 23.74 -14.82 19.59
N PHE A 134 24.24 -13.59 19.46
CA PHE A 134 24.92 -13.14 18.25
C PHE A 134 26.21 -13.92 18.00
N ALA A 135 27.03 -14.14 19.03
CA ALA A 135 28.26 -14.92 18.95
C ALA A 135 27.97 -16.39 18.59
N LEU A 136 26.97 -17.00 19.22
CA LEU A 136 26.53 -18.37 18.91
C LEU A 136 26.08 -18.51 17.45
N ALA A 137 25.25 -17.59 16.96
CA ALA A 137 24.75 -17.63 15.58
C ALA A 137 25.85 -17.33 14.52
N SER A 138 26.84 -16.50 14.86
CA SER A 138 27.91 -16.11 13.92
C SER A 138 29.06 -17.10 13.85
N SER A 139 29.25 -17.93 14.88
CA SER A 139 30.37 -18.87 14.99
C SER A 139 30.35 -20.05 14.01
N ARG A 140 29.25 -20.24 13.26
CA ARG A 140 29.03 -21.43 12.42
C ARG A 140 28.41 -21.15 11.06
N SER A 141 29.03 -20.27 10.27
CA SER A 141 28.81 -20.31 8.83
C SER A 141 29.33 -21.65 8.25
N LEU A 142 28.46 -22.66 8.24
CA LEU A 142 28.52 -23.87 7.41
C LEU A 142 29.74 -24.83 7.56
N GLU A 143 30.21 -25.15 8.77
CA GLU A 143 31.24 -26.19 8.97
C GLU A 143 30.75 -27.39 9.85
N SER A 144 30.12 -28.33 9.16
CA SER A 144 30.28 -29.80 9.20
C SER A 144 30.15 -30.67 10.47
N ASN A 145 29.46 -30.31 11.56
CA ASN A 145 28.86 -31.31 12.50
C ASN A 145 27.88 -30.69 13.51
N SER A 146 26.65 -31.22 13.62
CA SER A 146 25.65 -30.81 14.63
C SER A 146 26.15 -30.99 16.08
N CYS A 147 25.80 -30.04 16.96
CA CYS A 147 26.16 -30.07 18.38
C CYS A 147 25.05 -30.59 19.30
N MET A 148 23.83 -30.78 18.76
CA MET A 148 22.64 -31.10 19.54
C MET A 148 21.89 -32.31 18.98
N PRO A 149 21.51 -33.30 19.81
CA PRO A 149 20.60 -34.35 19.39
C PRO A 149 19.27 -33.78 18.87
N VAL A 150 18.70 -34.38 17.83
CA VAL A 150 17.46 -33.87 17.21
C VAL A 150 16.31 -33.69 18.20
N ASP A 151 16.21 -34.55 19.21
CA ASP A 151 15.14 -34.46 20.21
C ASP A 151 15.29 -33.22 21.10
N GLU A 152 16.53 -32.80 21.37
CA GLU A 152 16.83 -31.55 22.09
C GLU A 152 16.59 -30.31 21.22
N LEU A 153 16.87 -30.40 19.90
CA LEU A 153 16.58 -29.31 18.96
C LEU A 153 15.06 -29.07 18.86
N MET A 154 14.27 -30.15 18.83
CA MET A 154 12.81 -30.08 18.83
C MET A 154 12.28 -29.43 20.10
N GLU A 155 12.80 -29.80 21.27
CA GLU A 155 12.47 -29.16 22.55
C GLU A 155 12.84 -27.67 22.53
N PHE A 156 13.96 -27.31 21.90
CA PHE A 156 14.37 -25.91 21.78
C PHE A 156 13.46 -25.10 20.84
N ILE A 157 13.05 -25.67 19.71
CA ILE A 157 12.06 -25.05 18.81
C ILE A 157 10.72 -24.84 19.55
N ASP A 158 10.31 -25.79 20.39
CA ASP A 158 9.09 -25.66 21.20
C ASP A 158 9.14 -24.47 22.17
N LEU A 159 10.29 -24.24 22.80
CA LEU A 159 10.48 -23.08 23.68
C LEU A 159 10.44 -21.77 22.91
N ILE A 160 10.98 -21.73 21.69
CA ILE A 160 10.96 -20.52 20.85
C ILE A 160 9.54 -20.24 20.36
N LEU A 161 8.81 -21.26 19.91
CA LEU A 161 7.41 -21.12 19.52
C LEU A 161 6.56 -20.64 20.71
N GLN A 162 6.80 -21.14 21.92
CA GLN A 162 6.13 -20.64 23.12
C GLN A 162 6.47 -19.16 23.38
N ASN A 163 7.74 -18.77 23.28
CA ASN A 163 8.15 -17.37 23.43
C ASN A 163 7.49 -16.45 22.40
N LEU A 164 7.39 -16.88 21.14
CA LEU A 164 6.71 -16.13 20.08
C LEU A 164 5.21 -16.03 20.33
N ALA A 165 4.57 -17.12 20.77
CA ALA A 165 3.17 -17.11 21.16
C ALA A 165 2.92 -16.14 22.32
N ASP A 166 3.73 -16.19 23.38
CA ASP A 166 3.63 -15.30 24.54
C ASP A 166 3.77 -13.82 24.13
N LEU A 167 4.64 -13.50 23.15
CA LEU A 167 4.74 -12.14 22.57
C LEU A 167 3.48 -11.68 21.83
N THR A 168 2.64 -12.60 21.35
CA THR A 168 1.42 -12.27 20.61
C THR A 168 0.15 -12.31 21.46
N THR A 169 0.19 -12.96 22.63
CA THR A 169 -1.00 -13.22 23.45
C THR A 169 -1.11 -12.36 24.71
N THR A 170 -0.04 -11.71 25.15
CA THR A 170 -0.02 -10.93 26.40
C THR A 170 -0.26 -9.44 26.12
N ASP A 171 -1.17 -8.80 26.88
CA ASP A 171 -1.56 -7.37 26.81
C ASP A 171 -0.39 -6.36 27.07
N LEU A 172 0.83 -6.85 27.29
CA LEU A 172 2.06 -6.08 27.57
C LEU A 172 3.08 -6.10 26.42
N CYS A 173 2.77 -6.75 25.29
CA CYS A 173 3.73 -6.98 24.21
C CYS A 173 3.50 -6.10 22.98
N ILE A 174 4.54 -6.02 22.14
CA ILE A 174 4.69 -5.18 20.93
C ILE A 174 3.45 -5.13 20.02
N VAL A 175 2.60 -6.17 20.01
CA VAL A 175 1.44 -6.29 19.09
C VAL A 175 0.38 -5.20 19.31
N GLU A 176 0.27 -4.61 20.51
CA GLU A 176 -0.58 -3.42 20.72
C GLU A 176 0.11 -2.11 20.32
N MET A 177 1.45 -2.08 20.29
CA MET A 177 2.23 -0.88 19.99
C MET A 177 2.62 -0.75 18.50
N ASP A 178 2.71 -1.87 17.78
CA ASP A 178 3.04 -1.94 16.35
C ASP A 178 2.47 -3.22 15.69
N PRO A 179 1.33 -3.13 14.98
CA PRO A 179 0.71 -4.25 14.25
C PRO A 179 1.62 -4.91 13.22
N GLN A 180 2.60 -4.18 12.68
CA GLN A 180 3.49 -4.65 11.63
C GLN A 180 4.54 -5.61 12.19
N VAL A 181 5.12 -5.31 13.35
CA VAL A 181 6.03 -6.23 14.06
C VAL A 181 5.28 -7.49 14.49
N GLY A 182 4.03 -7.37 14.92
CA GLY A 182 3.16 -8.50 15.23
C GLY A 182 2.99 -9.47 14.05
N ALA A 183 2.72 -8.94 12.85
CA ALA A 183 2.61 -9.76 11.64
C ALA A 183 3.93 -10.49 11.30
N GLN A 184 5.07 -9.83 11.48
CA GLN A 184 6.39 -10.43 11.23
C GLN A 184 6.74 -11.52 12.25
N VAL A 185 6.34 -11.36 13.51
CA VAL A 185 6.48 -12.38 14.57
C VAL A 185 5.63 -13.61 14.26
N GLN A 186 4.36 -13.42 13.85
CA GLN A 186 3.46 -14.51 13.42
C GLN A 186 3.98 -15.25 12.17
N ALA A 187 4.56 -14.52 11.23
CA ALA A 187 5.19 -15.12 10.05
C ALA A 187 6.41 -15.96 10.45
N LEU A 188 7.27 -15.49 11.36
CA LEU A 188 8.41 -16.26 11.89
C LEU A 188 7.94 -17.52 12.64
N GLU A 189 6.89 -17.41 13.46
CA GLU A 189 6.25 -18.55 14.14
C GLU A 189 5.77 -19.62 13.15
N SER A 190 5.14 -19.18 12.05
CA SER A 190 4.67 -20.08 10.99
C SER A 190 5.82 -20.82 10.31
N LYS A 191 6.94 -20.13 10.02
CA LYS A 191 8.13 -20.76 9.42
C LYS A 191 8.80 -21.75 10.37
N LEU A 192 8.90 -21.44 11.66
CA LEU A 192 9.42 -22.38 12.67
C LEU A 192 8.51 -23.58 12.88
N THR A 193 7.19 -23.40 12.77
CA THR A 193 6.22 -24.50 12.83
C THR A 193 6.40 -25.47 11.65
N PHE A 194 6.65 -24.94 10.46
CA PHE A 194 7.03 -25.75 9.29
C PHE A 194 8.34 -26.52 9.54
N LEU A 195 9.36 -25.86 10.09
CA LEU A 195 10.63 -26.52 10.42
C LEU A 195 10.43 -27.66 11.44
N LYS A 196 9.64 -27.41 12.50
CA LYS A 196 9.29 -28.38 13.53
C LYS A 196 8.58 -29.61 12.95
N SER A 197 7.67 -29.44 11.99
CA SER A 197 6.96 -30.57 11.39
C SER A 197 7.79 -31.33 10.35
N PHE A 198 8.72 -30.65 9.68
CA PHE A 198 9.61 -31.24 8.69
C PHE A 198 10.63 -32.21 9.31
N ILE A 199 11.19 -31.91 10.49
CA ILE A 199 12.23 -32.74 11.14
C ILE A 199 11.76 -34.19 11.41
N PRO A 200 10.61 -34.44 12.06
CA PRO A 200 10.06 -35.79 12.23
C PRO A 200 9.65 -36.45 10.90
N PHE A 201 9.16 -35.65 9.94
CA PHE A 201 8.80 -36.15 8.61
C PHE A 201 10.02 -36.63 7.83
N ALA A 202 11.14 -35.92 7.92
CA ALA A 202 12.41 -36.31 7.32
C ALA A 202 12.90 -37.66 7.87
N LYS A 203 12.88 -37.83 9.20
CA LYS A 203 13.19 -39.11 9.87
C LYS A 203 12.27 -40.24 9.39
N LEU A 204 10.97 -39.96 9.21
CA LEU A 204 9.99 -40.94 8.75
C LEU A 204 10.28 -41.46 7.32
N ARG A 205 10.83 -40.62 6.43
CA ARG A 205 11.07 -40.97 5.01
C ARG A 205 12.37 -41.72 4.75
N GLY A 206 13.24 -41.91 5.75
CA GLY A 206 14.24 -42.97 5.71
C GLY A 206 15.69 -42.57 5.41
N THR A 207 16.07 -41.30 5.58
CA THR A 207 17.49 -41.00 5.84
C THR A 207 17.76 -41.40 7.29
N VAL A 208 18.48 -42.50 7.51
CA VAL A 208 18.78 -43.00 8.87
C VAL A 208 19.46 -41.92 9.73
N ASP A 209 20.10 -40.95 9.08
CA ASP A 209 20.60 -39.70 9.66
C ASP A 209 20.10 -38.53 8.80
N ILE A 210 19.46 -37.52 9.40
CA ILE A 210 19.27 -36.21 8.74
C ILE A 210 20.69 -35.75 8.35
N PRO A 211 20.95 -35.32 7.08
CA PRO A 211 22.29 -34.88 6.70
C PRO A 211 22.84 -33.90 7.73
N ALA A 212 24.06 -34.12 8.23
CA ALA A 212 24.66 -33.29 9.28
C ALA A 212 24.66 -31.79 8.92
N LEU A 213 24.72 -31.50 7.61
CA LEU A 213 24.60 -30.17 7.04
C LEU A 213 23.19 -29.56 7.21
N LEU A 214 22.12 -30.36 7.04
CA LEU A 214 20.73 -29.94 7.26
C LEU A 214 20.47 -29.64 8.74
N LEU A 215 20.98 -30.51 9.62
CA LEU A 215 20.81 -30.34 11.06
C LEU A 215 21.58 -29.10 11.57
N ALA A 216 22.78 -28.86 11.05
CA ALA A 216 23.54 -27.63 11.33
C ALA A 216 22.81 -26.37 10.81
N HIS A 217 22.17 -26.44 9.64
CA HIS A 217 21.36 -25.33 9.14
C HIS A 217 20.16 -25.04 10.06
N PHE A 218 19.45 -26.08 10.53
CA PHE A 218 18.35 -25.92 11.48
C PHE A 218 18.81 -25.29 12.79
N GLU A 219 19.94 -25.72 13.35
CA GLU A 219 20.53 -25.11 14.54
C GLU A 219 20.77 -23.60 14.36
N VAL A 220 21.35 -23.18 13.23
CA VAL A 220 21.64 -21.76 12.94
C VAL A 220 20.36 -20.93 12.79
N VAL A 221 19.37 -21.46 12.07
CA VAL A 221 18.08 -20.79 11.88
C VAL A 221 17.33 -20.65 13.22
N THR A 222 17.31 -21.71 14.02
CA THR A 222 16.70 -21.72 15.36
C THR A 222 17.42 -20.74 16.31
N LEU A 223 18.76 -20.66 16.27
CA LEU A 223 19.56 -19.70 17.05
C LEU A 223 19.29 -18.23 16.64
N ASN A 224 19.11 -17.97 15.35
CA ASN A 224 18.74 -16.63 14.91
C ASN A 224 17.30 -16.28 15.31
N ALA A 225 16.38 -17.24 15.25
CA ALA A 225 15.00 -17.04 15.64
C ALA A 225 14.85 -16.75 17.14
N VAL A 226 15.57 -17.48 18.01
CA VAL A 226 15.55 -17.19 19.45
C VAL A 226 16.14 -15.82 19.76
N ARG A 227 17.20 -15.40 19.04
CA ARG A 227 17.81 -14.08 19.20
C ARG A 227 16.79 -12.99 18.89
N LEU A 228 16.10 -13.10 17.76
CA LEU A 228 15.08 -12.15 17.35
C LEU A 228 13.90 -12.14 18.32
N SER A 229 13.42 -13.31 18.73
CA SER A 229 12.38 -13.46 19.75
C SER A 229 12.78 -12.74 21.05
N TYR A 230 14.02 -12.93 21.52
CA TYR A 230 14.53 -12.23 22.71
C TYR A 230 14.63 -10.72 22.51
N MET A 231 15.09 -10.27 21.34
CA MET A 231 15.12 -8.83 21.01
C MET A 231 13.71 -8.22 21.01
N CYS A 232 12.68 -8.93 20.51
CA CYS A 232 11.28 -8.52 20.61
C CYS A 232 10.84 -8.36 22.08
N SER A 233 11.19 -9.32 22.95
CA SER A 233 10.83 -9.25 24.38
C SER A 233 11.38 -8.02 25.11
N CYS A 234 12.43 -7.42 24.54
CA CYS A 234 13.16 -6.32 25.14
C CYS A 234 12.89 -4.97 24.44
N TRP A 235 11.83 -4.88 23.63
CA TRP A 235 11.43 -3.67 22.93
C TRP A 235 11.04 -2.57 23.93
N ASP A 236 11.81 -1.49 24.01
CA ASP A 236 11.54 -0.29 24.80
C ASP A 236 11.70 0.94 23.87
N ASP A 237 11.07 2.08 24.21
CA ASP A 237 10.97 3.31 23.38
C ASP A 237 12.30 3.86 22.82
N GLU A 238 13.45 3.51 23.41
CA GLU A 238 14.78 3.97 22.94
C GLU A 238 15.31 3.26 21.68
N PHE A 239 14.65 2.19 21.19
CA PHE A 239 15.15 1.38 20.07
C PHE A 239 14.07 0.96 19.06
N CYS A 240 13.18 1.87 18.65
CA CYS A 240 12.44 1.69 17.40
C CYS A 240 13.42 1.75 16.21
N ASN A 241 14.06 0.62 15.89
CA ASN A 241 14.96 0.48 14.74
C ASN A 241 14.20 -0.20 13.58
N PRO A 242 13.89 0.51 12.48
CA PRO A 242 13.28 -0.05 11.27
C PRO A 242 14.05 -1.25 10.68
N GLN A 243 15.35 -1.37 10.98
CA GLN A 243 16.16 -2.53 10.57
C GLN A 243 15.68 -3.83 11.22
N PHE A 244 14.97 -3.79 12.35
CA PHE A 244 14.56 -5.00 13.06
C PHE A 244 13.54 -5.84 12.28
N CYS A 245 12.55 -5.21 11.65
CA CYS A 245 11.61 -5.92 10.75
C CYS A 245 12.34 -6.54 9.56
N SER A 246 13.33 -5.83 9.01
CA SER A 246 14.21 -6.36 7.95
C SER A 246 14.99 -7.59 8.43
N MET A 247 15.50 -7.57 9.67
CA MET A 247 16.19 -8.72 10.25
C MET A 247 15.26 -9.92 10.46
N ILE A 248 14.02 -9.71 10.89
CA ILE A 248 13.02 -10.79 11.01
C ILE A 248 12.69 -11.36 9.63
N TYR A 249 12.45 -10.49 8.65
CA TYR A 249 12.18 -10.88 7.26
C TYR A 249 13.33 -11.68 6.64
N GLU A 250 14.58 -11.19 6.75
CA GLU A 250 15.77 -11.91 6.28
C GLU A 250 15.91 -13.30 6.93
N GLN A 251 15.53 -13.44 8.20
CA GLN A 251 15.52 -14.75 8.85
C GLN A 251 14.40 -15.64 8.32
N GLN A 252 13.20 -15.12 8.07
CA GLN A 252 12.13 -15.88 7.40
C GLN A 252 12.60 -16.41 6.03
N GLN A 253 13.38 -15.63 5.29
CA GLN A 253 13.98 -16.05 4.01
C GLN A 253 15.07 -17.10 4.16
N LYS A 254 15.73 -17.21 5.33
CA LYS A 254 16.68 -18.30 5.61
C LYS A 254 16.00 -19.60 6.02
N ILE A 255 14.80 -19.55 6.62
CA ILE A 255 13.99 -20.74 6.93
C ILE A 255 13.32 -21.29 5.66
N THR A 256 12.97 -20.38 4.74
CA THR A 256 12.43 -20.72 3.42
C THR A 256 13.61 -21.11 2.51
N PRO A 257 13.56 -22.21 1.74
CA PRO A 257 14.71 -22.68 0.97
C PRO A 257 14.97 -21.81 -0.27
N ILE A 258 15.54 -20.62 -0.07
CA ILE A 258 15.92 -19.67 -1.14
C ILE A 258 17.39 -19.86 -1.52
N ASP A 259 18.22 -20.25 -0.55
CA ASP A 259 19.59 -20.71 -0.82
C ASP A 259 19.55 -22.06 -1.54
N PHE A 260 20.17 -22.14 -2.72
CA PHE A 260 20.20 -23.33 -3.56
C PHE A 260 20.76 -24.56 -2.84
N GLN A 261 21.74 -24.40 -1.94
CA GLN A 261 22.29 -25.52 -1.17
C GLN A 261 21.29 -26.04 -0.14
N VAL A 262 20.55 -25.15 0.52
CA VAL A 262 19.49 -25.53 1.47
C VAL A 262 18.32 -26.20 0.74
N TYR A 263 17.94 -25.66 -0.42
CA TYR A 263 16.92 -26.25 -1.30
C TYR A 263 17.25 -27.69 -1.70
N GLU A 264 18.45 -27.95 -2.22
CA GLU A 264 18.84 -29.31 -2.63
C GLU A 264 18.75 -30.30 -1.46
N ILE A 265 19.11 -29.87 -0.26
CA ILE A 265 19.04 -30.69 0.95
C ILE A 265 17.57 -30.99 1.36
N TYR A 266 16.66 -30.01 1.27
CA TYR A 266 15.22 -30.25 1.47
C TYR A 266 14.66 -31.21 0.42
N MET A 267 15.10 -31.06 -0.83
CA MET A 267 14.64 -31.90 -1.94
C MET A 267 15.17 -33.34 -1.85
N GLU A 268 16.40 -33.56 -1.39
CA GLU A 268 16.91 -34.91 -1.12
C GLU A 268 16.00 -35.69 -0.17
N VAL A 269 15.54 -35.04 0.90
CA VAL A 269 14.61 -35.62 1.88
C VAL A 269 13.22 -35.85 1.27
N LEU A 270 12.68 -34.87 0.54
CA LEU A 270 11.35 -34.99 -0.07
C LEU A 270 11.30 -36.02 -1.21
N ARG A 271 12.40 -36.23 -1.93
CA ARG A 271 12.55 -37.25 -2.99
C ARG A 271 12.89 -38.64 -2.42
N ALA A 272 13.32 -38.74 -1.16
CA ALA A 272 13.67 -40.01 -0.54
C ALA A 272 12.44 -40.93 -0.40
N THR A 273 12.63 -42.21 -0.79
CA THR A 273 11.64 -43.27 -0.59
C THR A 273 11.84 -43.96 0.76
N ARG A 274 10.72 -44.28 1.42
CA ARG A 274 10.68 -44.92 2.75
C ARG A 274 11.69 -46.08 2.89
N SER A 275 12.63 -45.94 3.83
CA SER A 275 13.49 -47.05 4.28
C SER A 275 12.66 -48.08 5.05
N SER A 276 12.73 -49.35 4.65
CA SER A 276 11.90 -50.46 5.13
C SER A 276 12.17 -50.93 6.57
N LYS A 277 12.82 -50.12 7.42
CA LYS A 277 13.35 -50.56 8.73
C LYS A 277 12.97 -49.65 9.90
N SER A 278 11.67 -49.49 10.18
CA SER A 278 11.24 -48.98 11.49
C SER A 278 9.91 -49.64 11.92
N LEU A 279 9.99 -50.43 12.99
CA LEU A 279 8.88 -51.18 13.60
C LEU A 279 8.16 -50.37 14.71
N HIS A 280 8.52 -49.10 14.92
CA HIS A 280 7.97 -48.30 16.03
C HIS A 280 6.89 -47.30 15.55
N ASN A 281 5.64 -47.69 15.83
CA ASN A 281 4.43 -46.87 15.93
C ASN A 281 3.77 -46.28 14.66
N ARG A 282 2.89 -47.10 14.06
CA ARG A 282 1.86 -46.73 13.06
C ARG A 282 1.03 -45.48 13.40
N MET A 283 0.74 -45.25 14.69
CA MET A 283 0.03 -44.04 15.15
C MET A 283 0.89 -42.77 15.11
N MET A 284 2.20 -42.89 15.30
CA MET A 284 3.12 -41.76 15.23
C MET A 284 3.35 -41.33 13.77
N ASP A 285 3.43 -42.28 12.83
CA ASP A 285 3.50 -41.98 11.38
C ASP A 285 2.34 -41.08 10.93
N LYS A 286 1.11 -41.37 11.39
CA LYS A 286 -0.09 -40.62 11.02
C LYS A 286 -0.09 -39.19 11.56
N ARG A 287 0.40 -38.98 12.79
CA ARG A 287 0.53 -37.64 13.38
C ARG A 287 1.59 -36.83 12.64
N ILE A 288 2.76 -37.43 12.38
CA ILE A 288 3.85 -36.79 11.63
C ILE A 288 3.38 -36.35 10.23
N LEU A 289 2.67 -37.22 9.51
CA LEU A 289 2.08 -36.88 8.21
C LEU A 289 1.06 -35.74 8.33
N ASN A 290 0.19 -35.75 9.36
CA ASN A 290 -0.80 -34.70 9.55
C ASN A 290 -0.14 -33.35 9.85
N ASP A 291 0.83 -33.32 10.76
CA ASP A 291 1.47 -32.10 11.24
C ASP A 291 2.26 -31.43 10.11
N PHE A 292 2.95 -32.21 9.28
CA PHE A 292 3.63 -31.69 8.10
C PHE A 292 2.65 -31.25 7.01
N ASN A 293 1.56 -31.99 6.78
CA ASN A 293 0.51 -31.59 5.85
C ASN A 293 -0.19 -30.29 6.28
N ASP A 294 -0.46 -30.09 7.58
CA ASP A 294 -1.01 -28.85 8.12
C ASP A 294 -0.03 -27.67 7.89
N SER A 295 1.27 -27.91 8.01
CA SER A 295 2.31 -26.90 7.72
C SER A 295 2.36 -26.53 6.23
N LEU A 296 2.30 -27.52 5.32
CA LEU A 296 2.24 -27.28 3.88
C LEU A 296 0.97 -26.54 3.45
N ILE A 297 -0.18 -26.83 4.07
CA ILE A 297 -1.42 -26.08 3.85
C ILE A 297 -1.22 -24.61 4.22
N GLY A 298 -0.54 -24.33 5.34
CA GLY A 298 -0.17 -22.98 5.75
C GLY A 298 0.71 -22.27 4.73
N CYS A 299 1.80 -22.91 4.29
CA CYS A 299 2.70 -22.36 3.27
C CYS A 299 2.01 -22.11 1.92
N LEU A 300 1.15 -23.04 1.48
CA LEU A 300 0.39 -22.89 0.24
C LEU A 300 -0.66 -21.78 0.33
N TRP A 301 -1.27 -21.60 1.50
CA TRP A 301 -2.18 -20.48 1.75
C TRP A 301 -1.45 -19.13 1.67
N GLU A 302 -0.26 -19.03 2.26
CA GLU A 302 0.61 -17.86 2.14
C GLU A 302 0.92 -17.53 0.66
N LEU A 303 1.28 -18.54 -0.14
CA LEU A 303 1.51 -18.39 -1.58
C LEU A 303 0.26 -17.93 -2.36
N LEU A 304 -0.91 -18.49 -2.04
CA LEU A 304 -2.20 -18.10 -2.62
C LEU A 304 -2.61 -16.67 -2.23
N CYS A 305 -2.24 -16.21 -1.04
CA CYS A 305 -2.45 -14.83 -0.60
C CYS A 305 -1.50 -13.83 -1.29
N CYS A 306 -0.29 -14.24 -1.66
CA CYS A 306 0.69 -13.43 -2.41
C CYS A 306 0.43 -13.36 -3.93
N SER A 307 -0.75 -13.78 -4.42
CA SER A 307 -0.91 -14.34 -5.77
C SER A 307 -0.94 -13.38 -6.97
N SER A 308 -0.74 -12.07 -6.85
CA SER A 308 -0.80 -11.18 -8.02
C SER A 308 0.27 -11.44 -9.08
N SER A 309 1.38 -12.09 -8.71
CA SER A 309 2.50 -12.44 -9.60
C SER A 309 2.30 -13.75 -10.38
N PHE A 310 1.28 -14.55 -10.04
CA PHE A 310 0.97 -15.81 -10.73
C PHE A 310 -0.13 -15.62 -11.79
N MET A 311 0.00 -16.31 -12.94
CA MET A 311 -1.06 -16.43 -13.94
C MET A 311 -2.33 -17.03 -13.31
N ASP A 312 -3.51 -16.61 -13.76
CA ASP A 312 -4.79 -17.10 -13.19
C ASP A 312 -4.92 -18.63 -13.28
N SER A 313 -4.41 -19.25 -14.34
CA SER A 313 -4.34 -20.71 -14.48
C SER A 313 -3.50 -21.40 -13.39
N MET A 314 -2.41 -20.76 -12.95
CA MET A 314 -1.58 -21.28 -11.86
C MET A 314 -2.28 -21.15 -10.51
N LYS A 315 -3.01 -20.05 -10.29
CA LYS A 315 -3.82 -19.87 -9.08
C LYS A 315 -4.90 -20.94 -8.98
N ASP A 316 -5.53 -21.25 -10.11
CA ASP A 316 -6.53 -22.33 -10.19
C ASP A 316 -5.89 -23.67 -9.79
N GLU A 317 -4.74 -24.02 -10.37
CA GLU A 317 -4.03 -25.25 -10.05
C GLU A 317 -3.52 -25.30 -8.59
N MET A 318 -3.04 -24.19 -8.03
CA MET A 318 -2.68 -24.10 -6.61
C MET A 318 -3.91 -24.25 -5.70
N GLY A 319 -5.06 -23.70 -6.11
CA GLY A 319 -6.33 -23.87 -5.42
C GLY A 319 -6.78 -25.33 -5.39
N ILE A 320 -6.55 -26.07 -6.49
CA ILE A 320 -6.78 -27.52 -6.54
C ILE A 320 -5.84 -28.25 -5.59
N LEU A 321 -4.55 -27.90 -5.57
CA LEU A 321 -3.57 -28.50 -4.65
C LEU A 321 -3.97 -28.25 -3.18
N TYR A 322 -4.40 -27.03 -2.86
CA TYR A 322 -4.87 -26.64 -1.52
C TYR A 322 -6.07 -27.47 -1.08
N ALA A 323 -7.07 -27.63 -1.96
CA ALA A 323 -8.21 -28.49 -1.70
C ALA A 323 -7.79 -29.97 -1.52
N GLY A 324 -6.82 -30.44 -2.29
CA GLY A 324 -6.24 -31.78 -2.20
C GLY A 324 -5.55 -32.04 -0.86
N LEU A 325 -4.68 -31.14 -0.39
CA LEU A 325 -4.03 -31.26 0.92
C LEU A 325 -5.03 -31.22 2.07
N ARG A 326 -6.09 -30.42 1.95
CA ARG A 326 -7.19 -30.37 2.94
C ARG A 326 -7.98 -31.68 2.99
N PHE A 327 -8.11 -32.38 1.86
CA PHE A 327 -8.68 -33.72 1.78
C PHE A 327 -7.76 -34.78 2.41
N LEU A 328 -6.44 -34.72 2.18
CA LEU A 328 -5.51 -35.60 2.86
C LEU A 328 -5.59 -35.41 4.39
N ARG A 329 -5.72 -34.16 4.86
CA ARG A 329 -5.91 -33.83 6.27
C ARG A 329 -7.14 -34.51 6.88
N SER A 330 -8.29 -34.52 6.19
CA SER A 330 -9.48 -35.16 6.74
C SER A 330 -9.25 -36.65 6.96
N ILE A 331 -8.63 -37.33 6.00
CA ILE A 331 -8.26 -38.75 6.12
C ILE A 331 -7.26 -38.97 7.27
N LEU A 332 -6.26 -38.09 7.39
CA LEU A 332 -5.26 -38.14 8.45
C LEU A 332 -5.80 -37.82 9.86
N ARG A 333 -7.04 -37.33 9.99
CA ARG A 333 -7.69 -37.10 11.29
C ARG A 333 -8.70 -38.19 11.68
N GLU A 334 -9.15 -39.02 10.75
CA GLU A 334 -10.08 -40.12 11.02
C GLU A 334 -9.43 -41.29 11.78
N GLN A 335 -10.10 -41.90 12.76
CA GLN A 335 -9.56 -43.07 13.47
C GLN A 335 -9.92 -44.38 12.73
N GLN A 336 -9.04 -44.90 11.88
CA GLN A 336 -9.21 -46.21 11.23
C GLN A 336 -7.94 -47.07 11.27
N GLU A 337 -8.10 -48.37 11.57
CA GLU A 337 -7.02 -49.32 11.82
C GLU A 337 -6.36 -49.90 10.54
N LYS A 338 -6.93 -49.67 9.34
CA LYS A 338 -6.53 -50.29 8.06
C LYS A 338 -5.82 -49.37 7.05
N MET A 339 -5.25 -48.23 7.45
CA MET A 339 -4.71 -47.23 6.50
C MET A 339 -3.20 -47.30 6.19
N ASN A 340 -2.52 -48.45 6.34
CA ASN A 340 -1.05 -48.46 6.16
C ASN A 340 -0.62 -48.17 4.71
N GLU A 341 -1.22 -48.85 3.75
CA GLU A 341 -0.93 -48.64 2.32
C GLU A 341 -1.39 -47.24 1.86
N GLN A 342 -2.49 -46.73 2.44
CA GLN A 342 -2.99 -45.39 2.19
C GLN A 342 -2.06 -44.32 2.76
N ASN A 343 -1.51 -44.49 3.97
CA ASN A 343 -0.57 -43.55 4.57
C ASN A 343 0.72 -43.42 3.77
N GLU A 344 1.18 -44.50 3.12
CA GLU A 344 2.35 -44.43 2.22
C GLU A 344 2.03 -43.61 0.97
N LYS A 345 0.85 -43.80 0.37
CA LYS A 345 0.36 -43.00 -0.76
C LYS A 345 0.16 -41.53 -0.36
N ILE A 346 -0.44 -41.26 0.81
CA ILE A 346 -0.60 -39.92 1.38
C ILE A 346 0.76 -39.26 1.58
N GLY A 347 1.73 -39.98 2.16
CA GLY A 347 3.09 -39.47 2.34
C GLY A 347 3.80 -39.16 1.02
N ALA A 348 3.54 -39.93 -0.05
CA ALA A 348 4.05 -39.62 -1.39
C ALA A 348 3.42 -38.34 -1.97
N LEU A 349 2.11 -38.17 -1.85
CA LEU A 349 1.40 -36.96 -2.31
C LEU A 349 1.82 -35.71 -1.52
N ILE A 350 2.05 -35.85 -0.22
CA ILE A 350 2.61 -34.78 0.64
C ILE A 350 4.03 -34.40 0.19
N CYS A 351 4.85 -35.38 -0.21
CA CYS A 351 6.18 -35.11 -0.78
C CYS A 351 6.10 -34.37 -2.11
N GLU A 352 5.23 -34.81 -3.04
CA GLU A 352 5.01 -34.12 -4.32
C GLU A 352 4.58 -32.66 -4.10
N ALA A 353 3.61 -32.43 -3.21
CA ALA A 353 3.19 -31.09 -2.83
C ALA A 353 4.31 -30.27 -2.16
N GLY A 354 5.09 -30.89 -1.27
CA GLY A 354 6.25 -30.27 -0.62
C GLY A 354 7.32 -29.83 -1.61
N ILE A 355 7.60 -30.62 -2.65
CA ILE A 355 8.57 -30.27 -3.70
C ILE A 355 8.12 -29.01 -4.45
N ILE A 356 6.82 -28.90 -4.75
CA ILE A 356 6.25 -27.73 -5.44
C ILE A 356 6.27 -26.50 -4.53
N ILE A 357 5.78 -26.63 -3.30
CA ILE A 357 5.67 -25.51 -2.34
C ILE A 357 7.05 -24.97 -1.95
N CYS A 358 8.06 -25.83 -1.85
CA CYS A 358 9.44 -25.45 -1.54
C CYS A 358 10.28 -25.12 -2.79
N SER A 359 9.67 -25.01 -3.97
CA SER A 359 10.40 -24.74 -5.22
C SER A 359 10.96 -23.31 -5.29
N PRO A 360 12.25 -23.11 -5.61
CA PRO A 360 12.88 -21.80 -5.78
C PRO A 360 12.21 -21.01 -6.89
N SER A 361 11.75 -21.67 -7.96
CA SER A 361 11.05 -21.01 -9.07
C SER A 361 9.73 -20.39 -8.61
N LEU A 362 9.05 -21.02 -7.65
CA LEU A 362 7.81 -20.50 -7.07
C LEU A 362 8.07 -19.33 -6.11
N ASN A 363 9.15 -19.40 -5.33
CA ASN A 363 9.58 -18.32 -4.45
C ASN A 363 10.11 -17.11 -5.24
N ARG A 364 10.85 -17.31 -6.34
CA ARG A 364 11.30 -16.23 -7.23
C ARG A 364 10.15 -15.47 -7.88
N VAL A 365 9.05 -16.16 -8.20
CA VAL A 365 7.81 -15.51 -8.69
C VAL A 365 7.10 -14.79 -7.55
N LYS A 366 7.02 -15.39 -6.35
CA LYS A 366 6.49 -14.72 -5.15
C LYS A 366 7.27 -13.43 -4.84
N GLU A 367 8.58 -13.42 -5.06
CA GLU A 367 9.48 -12.28 -4.85
C GLU A 367 9.56 -11.32 -6.06
N GLY A 368 8.94 -11.69 -7.19
CA GLY A 368 8.89 -10.89 -8.41
C GLY A 368 10.23 -10.72 -9.13
N GLU A 369 11.18 -11.64 -8.92
CA GLU A 369 12.52 -11.62 -9.51
C GLU A 369 12.53 -12.03 -11.00
N VAL A 370 11.54 -12.82 -11.46
CA VAL A 370 11.46 -13.34 -12.82
C VAL A 370 10.04 -13.20 -13.37
N SER A 371 9.92 -12.76 -14.63
CA SER A 371 8.62 -12.74 -15.32
C SER A 371 8.20 -14.16 -15.70
N PHE A 372 6.93 -14.52 -15.47
CA PHE A 372 6.41 -15.89 -15.64
C PHE A 372 6.58 -16.44 -17.07
N LEU A 373 6.73 -15.56 -18.07
CA LEU A 373 6.81 -15.90 -19.49
C LEU A 373 8.23 -16.23 -19.99
N GLU A 374 9.27 -16.01 -19.18
CA GLU A 374 10.66 -16.04 -19.65
C GLU A 374 11.50 -17.23 -19.14
N SER A 375 10.98 -18.09 -18.23
CA SER A 375 11.78 -19.18 -17.64
C SER A 375 11.20 -20.59 -17.86
N THR A 376 12.03 -21.51 -18.35
CA THR A 376 11.70 -22.94 -18.51
C THR A 376 11.46 -23.65 -17.17
N GLU A 377 12.13 -23.22 -16.10
CA GLU A 377 11.98 -23.79 -14.75
C GLU A 377 10.59 -23.58 -14.15
N VAL A 378 9.90 -22.49 -14.51
CA VAL A 378 8.53 -22.21 -14.04
C VAL A 378 7.50 -23.09 -14.77
N LEU A 379 7.72 -23.36 -16.06
CA LEU A 379 6.89 -24.29 -16.84
C LEU A 379 6.98 -25.72 -16.28
N ASP A 380 8.18 -26.18 -15.95
CA ASP A 380 8.39 -27.49 -15.31
C ASP A 380 7.65 -27.59 -13.96
N CYS A 381 7.62 -26.50 -13.19
CA CYS A 381 6.86 -26.42 -11.93
C CYS A 381 5.34 -26.49 -12.16
N CYS A 382 4.81 -25.84 -13.21
CA CYS A 382 3.40 -25.94 -13.60
C CYS A 382 3.00 -27.37 -13.96
N ASP A 383 3.86 -28.07 -14.71
CA ASP A 383 3.62 -29.46 -15.11
C ASP A 383 3.64 -30.39 -13.88
N MET A 384 4.58 -30.17 -12.94
CA MET A 384 4.59 -30.89 -11.67
C MET A 384 3.32 -30.66 -10.86
N LEU A 385 2.83 -29.42 -10.81
CA LEU A 385 1.60 -29.05 -10.10
C LEU A 385 0.36 -29.75 -10.71
N ALA A 386 0.20 -29.70 -12.03
CA ALA A 386 -0.90 -30.37 -12.72
C ALA A 386 -0.86 -31.90 -12.55
N ASN A 387 0.35 -32.50 -12.60
CA ASN A 387 0.55 -33.93 -12.37
C ASN A 387 0.18 -34.32 -10.92
N THR A 388 0.64 -33.55 -9.93
CA THR A 388 0.32 -33.78 -8.51
C THR A 388 -1.18 -33.67 -8.25
N ASN A 389 -1.85 -32.69 -8.87
CA ASN A 389 -3.32 -32.55 -8.80
C ASN A 389 -4.04 -33.75 -9.42
N THR A 390 -3.51 -34.30 -10.51
CA THR A 390 -4.03 -35.52 -11.14
C THR A 390 -3.86 -36.74 -10.23
N HIS A 391 -2.71 -36.89 -9.57
CA HIS A 391 -2.46 -37.95 -8.60
C HIS A 391 -3.39 -37.84 -7.39
N LEU A 392 -3.59 -36.63 -6.85
CA LEU A 392 -4.53 -36.34 -5.76
C LEU A 392 -5.96 -36.70 -6.14
N LYS A 393 -6.38 -36.35 -7.36
CA LYS A 393 -7.71 -36.68 -7.87
C LYS A 393 -7.91 -38.19 -8.01
N HIS A 394 -6.94 -38.91 -8.59
CA HIS A 394 -7.00 -40.35 -8.71
C HIS A 394 -7.03 -41.05 -7.34
N PHE A 395 -6.22 -40.58 -6.38
CA PHE A 395 -6.25 -41.08 -5.02
C PHE A 395 -7.59 -40.81 -4.33
N LYS A 396 -8.16 -39.61 -4.52
CA LYS A 396 -9.50 -39.27 -4.05
C LYS A 396 -10.54 -40.21 -4.64
N ASP A 397 -10.54 -40.44 -5.95
CA ASP A 397 -11.50 -41.31 -6.63
C ASP A 397 -11.39 -42.78 -6.15
N GLN A 398 -10.17 -43.26 -5.89
CA GLN A 398 -9.93 -44.57 -5.27
C GLN A 398 -10.55 -44.70 -3.87
N ILE A 399 -10.55 -43.62 -3.09
CA ILE A 399 -11.11 -43.60 -1.73
C ILE A 399 -12.62 -43.32 -1.74
N SER A 400 -13.10 -42.45 -2.61
CA SER A 400 -14.53 -42.13 -2.76
C SER A 400 -15.35 -43.30 -3.30
N GLY A 401 -14.73 -44.26 -4.00
CA GLY A 401 -15.34 -45.56 -4.32
C GLY A 401 -15.58 -46.48 -3.10
N SER A 402 -15.04 -46.13 -1.94
CA SER A 402 -15.17 -46.84 -0.65
C SER A 402 -16.06 -46.06 0.34
N SER A 403 -17.28 -45.73 -0.08
CA SER A 403 -18.46 -45.39 0.76
C SER A 403 -18.29 -44.59 2.06
N VAL A 404 -17.38 -43.61 2.18
CA VAL A 404 -17.41 -42.65 3.30
C VAL A 404 -16.86 -41.30 2.82
N ILE A 405 -17.51 -40.22 3.25
CA ILE A 405 -17.24 -38.78 2.98
C ILE A 405 -18.10 -38.20 1.84
N GLU A 406 -19.30 -37.74 2.21
CA GLU A 406 -20.15 -36.86 1.41
C GLU A 406 -19.66 -35.40 1.42
N SER A 407 -19.62 -34.83 0.21
CA SER A 407 -19.68 -33.40 -0.16
C SER A 407 -18.46 -32.47 0.07
N LEU A 408 -17.90 -31.96 -1.04
CA LEU A 408 -17.28 -30.63 -1.19
C LEU A 408 -17.50 -30.14 -2.65
N PRO A 409 -17.54 -28.82 -2.94
CA PRO A 409 -18.05 -28.26 -4.20
C PRO A 409 -17.28 -28.71 -5.45
N SER A 410 -18.00 -28.79 -6.57
CA SER A 410 -17.45 -29.06 -7.90
C SER A 410 -16.52 -27.95 -8.39
N PHE A 411 -15.37 -28.33 -8.94
CA PHE A 411 -14.28 -27.50 -9.50
C PHE A 411 -14.64 -26.62 -10.72
N HIS A 412 -15.92 -26.31 -10.97
CA HIS A 412 -16.35 -25.56 -12.13
C HIS A 412 -17.29 -24.43 -11.73
N SER A 413 -16.76 -23.27 -11.33
CA SER A 413 -17.53 -22.02 -11.38
C SER A 413 -16.66 -20.76 -11.26
N LEU A 414 -15.74 -20.53 -12.19
CA LEU A 414 -15.28 -19.19 -12.56
C LEU A 414 -14.84 -19.22 -14.03
N ARG A 415 -15.75 -18.91 -14.96
CA ARG A 415 -15.40 -18.66 -16.37
C ARG A 415 -15.91 -17.29 -16.75
N ALA A 416 -14.99 -16.35 -16.99
CA ALA A 416 -15.28 -15.06 -17.59
C ALA A 416 -15.32 -15.18 -19.14
N PRO A 417 -16.01 -14.27 -19.86
CA PRO A 417 -16.31 -14.43 -21.28
C PRO A 417 -15.10 -14.17 -22.19
N GLU A 418 -15.12 -14.81 -23.36
CA GLU A 418 -14.09 -14.79 -24.40
C GLU A 418 -13.79 -13.37 -24.92
N VAL A 419 -12.49 -13.04 -24.99
CA VAL A 419 -11.96 -11.81 -25.57
C VAL A 419 -11.94 -11.92 -27.10
N SER A 420 -12.53 -10.93 -27.77
CA SER A 420 -12.51 -10.78 -29.22
C SER A 420 -11.21 -10.11 -29.71
N LYS A 421 -10.65 -10.75 -30.74
CA LYS A 421 -9.57 -10.40 -31.68
C LYS A 421 -8.94 -9.00 -31.57
N THR A 422 -7.62 -9.03 -31.37
CA THR A 422 -6.64 -7.95 -31.59
C THR A 422 -6.73 -7.36 -33.00
N SER A 423 -6.98 -6.05 -33.09
CA SER A 423 -6.82 -5.27 -34.32
C SER A 423 -5.45 -4.58 -34.31
N THR A 424 -4.69 -4.80 -35.39
CA THR A 424 -3.36 -4.27 -35.68
C THR A 424 -3.29 -2.75 -35.82
N HIS A 425 -2.14 -2.19 -35.42
CA HIS A 425 -1.63 -0.83 -35.57
C HIS A 425 -2.23 0.02 -36.71
N MET A 426 -2.81 1.16 -36.35
CA MET A 426 -2.76 2.39 -37.15
C MET A 426 -2.49 3.59 -36.22
N LEU A 427 -1.25 4.11 -36.27
CA LEU A 427 -0.93 5.43 -35.75
C LEU A 427 -1.62 6.46 -36.66
N SER A 428 -2.60 7.18 -36.13
CA SER A 428 -3.29 8.22 -36.89
C SER A 428 -2.31 9.37 -37.15
N LYS A 429 -2.18 9.78 -38.42
CA LYS A 429 -1.55 11.05 -38.78
C LYS A 429 -2.48 12.19 -38.32
N GLY A 430 -2.38 12.57 -37.05
CA GLY A 430 -3.15 13.67 -36.47
C GLY A 430 -2.75 15.03 -37.07
N LYS A 431 -3.72 15.76 -37.62
CA LYS A 431 -3.61 17.20 -37.92
C LYS A 431 -3.28 17.96 -36.62
N MET A 432 -2.48 19.02 -36.71
CA MET A 432 -2.15 19.87 -35.55
C MET A 432 -3.42 20.33 -34.83
N PRO A 433 -3.43 20.32 -33.48
CA PRO A 433 -4.57 20.75 -32.71
C PRO A 433 -4.81 22.25 -32.95
N ILE A 434 -6.08 22.63 -33.06
CA ILE A 434 -6.47 24.04 -33.08
C ILE A 434 -6.07 24.61 -31.71
N ALA A 435 -4.99 25.40 -31.68
CA ALA A 435 -4.43 26.03 -30.47
C ALA A 435 -5.33 27.12 -29.83
N HIS A 436 -6.62 27.15 -30.19
CA HIS A 436 -7.61 28.10 -29.68
C HIS A 436 -8.77 27.33 -29.04
N GLU A 437 -9.11 27.70 -27.80
CA GLU A 437 -10.36 27.27 -27.16
C GLU A 437 -11.53 27.65 -28.10
N VAL A 438 -12.11 26.65 -28.76
CA VAL A 438 -13.30 26.84 -29.61
C VAL A 438 -14.47 27.12 -28.68
N MET A 439 -14.94 28.37 -28.70
CA MET A 439 -16.07 28.81 -27.89
C MET A 439 -17.32 28.97 -28.76
N VAL A 440 -18.45 28.47 -28.28
CA VAL A 440 -19.75 28.50 -28.96
C VAL A 440 -20.85 28.81 -27.95
N GLY A 441 -21.84 29.62 -28.33
CA GLY A 441 -23.13 29.71 -27.61
C GLY A 441 -23.13 30.44 -26.26
N LEU A 442 -22.07 31.19 -25.93
CA LEU A 442 -21.94 31.93 -24.68
C LEU A 442 -21.88 33.46 -24.89
N ASP A 443 -22.26 33.96 -26.07
CA ASP A 443 -22.25 35.40 -26.35
C ASP A 443 -23.32 36.14 -25.55
N ASP A 444 -24.54 35.59 -25.51
CA ASP A 444 -25.67 36.17 -24.78
C ASP A 444 -25.47 36.14 -23.26
N GLU A 445 -24.92 35.04 -22.73
CA GLU A 445 -24.59 34.93 -21.30
C GLU A 445 -23.46 35.89 -20.92
N ALA A 446 -22.43 36.02 -21.78
CA ALA A 446 -21.33 36.94 -21.54
C ALA A 446 -21.78 38.40 -21.56
N GLU A 447 -22.65 38.79 -22.49
CA GLU A 447 -23.21 40.14 -22.56
C GLU A 447 -23.94 40.51 -21.26
N LYS A 448 -24.78 39.61 -20.73
CA LYS A 448 -25.47 39.81 -19.44
C LYS A 448 -24.50 40.01 -18.27
N VAL A 449 -23.42 39.23 -18.22
CA VAL A 449 -22.41 39.36 -17.16
C VAL A 449 -21.61 40.66 -17.33
N ILE A 450 -21.17 40.98 -18.55
CA ILE A 450 -20.43 42.21 -18.87
C ILE A 450 -21.25 43.44 -18.51
N GLU A 451 -22.54 43.47 -18.87
CA GLU A 451 -23.45 44.56 -18.53
C GLU A 451 -23.46 44.78 -17.02
N ARG A 452 -23.55 43.72 -16.22
CA ARG A 452 -23.55 43.81 -14.75
C ARG A 452 -22.19 44.22 -14.16
N LEU A 453 -21.09 43.91 -14.82
CA LEU A 453 -19.76 44.33 -14.36
C LEU A 453 -19.52 45.82 -14.65
N VAL A 454 -19.89 46.28 -15.84
CA VAL A 454 -19.60 47.63 -16.31
C VAL A 454 -20.63 48.64 -15.81
N SER A 455 -21.90 48.23 -15.71
CA SER A 455 -23.01 49.04 -15.19
C SER A 455 -23.36 48.70 -13.73
N GLY A 456 -24.21 49.51 -13.09
CA GLY A 456 -24.73 49.23 -11.76
C GLY A 456 -24.15 50.09 -10.64
N SER A 457 -24.22 49.57 -9.40
CA SER A 457 -23.85 50.33 -8.19
C SER A 457 -22.38 50.75 -8.21
N LYS A 458 -22.10 51.90 -7.59
CA LYS A 458 -20.75 52.35 -7.29
C LYS A 458 -20.11 51.57 -6.14
N GLN A 459 -20.89 50.86 -5.34
CA GLN A 459 -20.37 50.00 -4.29
C GLN A 459 -19.71 48.75 -4.88
N VAL A 460 -18.89 48.08 -4.08
CA VAL A 460 -18.38 46.74 -4.40
C VAL A 460 -19.56 45.77 -4.48
N GLU A 461 -19.61 44.96 -5.53
CA GLU A 461 -20.63 43.93 -5.71
C GLU A 461 -19.97 42.60 -6.10
N ILE A 462 -20.48 41.52 -5.52
CA ILE A 462 -20.12 40.15 -5.93
C ILE A 462 -21.13 39.64 -6.95
N VAL A 463 -20.60 39.13 -8.06
CA VAL A 463 -21.32 38.58 -9.21
C VAL A 463 -21.06 37.06 -9.27
N PRO A 464 -21.88 36.26 -8.58
CA PRO A 464 -21.72 34.81 -8.59
C PRO A 464 -22.26 34.20 -9.89
N ILE A 465 -21.43 33.43 -10.59
CA ILE A 465 -21.75 32.58 -11.73
C ILE A 465 -21.88 31.14 -11.22
N VAL A 466 -23.10 30.62 -11.22
CA VAL A 466 -23.45 29.33 -10.61
C VAL A 466 -23.90 28.34 -11.68
N GLY A 467 -23.51 27.09 -11.53
CA GLY A 467 -23.91 26.01 -12.43
C GLY A 467 -23.18 24.71 -12.15
N MET A 468 -23.69 23.59 -12.66
CA MET A 468 -23.07 22.28 -12.44
C MET A 468 -21.64 22.19 -13.01
N ALA A 469 -20.92 21.15 -12.60
CA ALA A 469 -19.58 20.86 -13.10
C ALA A 469 -19.58 20.61 -14.63
N GLY A 470 -18.52 21.03 -15.32
CA GLY A 470 -18.40 20.87 -16.78
C GLY A 470 -19.29 21.79 -17.64
N LEU A 471 -20.08 22.69 -17.04
CA LEU A 471 -21.01 23.61 -17.74
C LEU A 471 -20.32 24.81 -18.43
N GLY A 472 -19.04 25.04 -18.17
CA GLY A 472 -18.28 26.15 -18.79
C GLY A 472 -18.26 27.47 -18.00
N LYS A 473 -18.47 27.43 -16.67
CA LYS A 473 -18.43 28.63 -15.80
C LYS A 473 -17.11 29.40 -15.92
N THR A 474 -15.99 28.70 -15.76
CA THR A 474 -14.64 29.25 -15.91
C THR A 474 -14.41 29.80 -17.33
N THR A 475 -14.93 29.11 -18.35
CA THR A 475 -14.86 29.56 -19.75
C THR A 475 -15.62 30.87 -19.97
N LEU A 476 -16.82 31.00 -19.39
CA LEU A 476 -17.58 32.25 -19.41
C LEU A 476 -16.84 33.37 -18.67
N ALA A 477 -16.34 33.10 -17.47
CA ALA A 477 -15.58 34.07 -16.68
C ALA A 477 -14.31 34.54 -17.42
N LYS A 478 -13.56 33.64 -18.06
CA LYS A 478 -12.39 33.98 -18.89
C LYS A 478 -12.78 34.84 -20.09
N LYS A 479 -13.91 34.55 -20.74
CA LYS A 479 -14.42 35.35 -21.87
C LYS A 479 -14.70 36.78 -21.43
N VAL A 480 -15.46 36.92 -20.35
CA VAL A 480 -15.86 38.21 -19.79
C VAL A 480 -14.64 38.99 -19.28
N TYR A 481 -13.73 38.32 -18.57
CA TYR A 481 -12.51 38.92 -18.04
C TYR A 481 -11.63 39.53 -19.14
N ASN A 482 -11.58 38.90 -20.31
CA ASN A 482 -10.79 39.32 -21.47
C ASN A 482 -11.58 40.20 -22.46
N ASP A 483 -12.84 40.53 -22.17
CA ASP A 483 -13.61 41.43 -23.03
C ASP A 483 -13.03 42.85 -23.01
N SER A 484 -13.02 43.50 -24.17
CA SER A 484 -12.47 44.85 -24.31
C SER A 484 -13.17 45.85 -23.39
N SER A 485 -14.50 45.75 -23.25
CA SER A 485 -15.29 46.64 -22.39
C SER A 485 -14.88 46.48 -20.92
N VAL A 486 -14.58 45.26 -20.49
CA VAL A 486 -14.09 44.98 -19.13
C VAL A 486 -12.66 45.50 -18.97
N ILE A 487 -11.77 45.23 -19.93
CA ILE A 487 -10.38 45.70 -19.91
C ILE A 487 -10.31 47.23 -19.74
N TYR A 488 -11.14 47.99 -20.46
CA TYR A 488 -11.12 49.46 -20.39
C TYR A 488 -11.78 50.05 -19.13
N ASN A 489 -12.64 49.29 -18.44
CA ASN A 489 -13.39 49.81 -17.29
C ASN A 489 -12.69 49.58 -15.94
N PHE A 490 -11.80 48.59 -15.83
CA PHE A 490 -11.16 48.23 -14.56
C PHE A 490 -9.66 48.55 -14.58
N HIS A 491 -9.19 49.32 -13.60
CA HIS A 491 -7.79 49.70 -13.47
C HIS A 491 -6.92 48.51 -13.08
N ILE A 492 -7.48 47.61 -12.28
CA ILE A 492 -6.83 46.40 -11.77
C ILE A 492 -7.73 45.21 -12.08
N ARG A 493 -7.16 44.15 -12.64
CA ARG A 493 -7.86 42.89 -12.91
C ARG A 493 -7.00 41.75 -12.38
N LEU A 494 -7.54 40.97 -11.45
CA LEU A 494 -6.82 39.87 -10.80
C LEU A 494 -7.62 38.57 -10.96
N TRP A 495 -6.92 37.45 -11.01
CA TRP A 495 -7.53 36.12 -11.12
C TRP A 495 -6.87 35.15 -10.15
N CYS A 496 -7.67 34.38 -9.44
CA CYS A 496 -7.23 33.32 -8.55
C CYS A 496 -8.11 32.08 -8.73
N ILE A 497 -7.50 30.90 -8.64
CA ILE A 497 -8.20 29.61 -8.58
C ILE A 497 -8.23 29.17 -7.12
N VAL A 498 -9.40 28.80 -6.62
CA VAL A 498 -9.62 28.37 -5.24
C VAL A 498 -9.86 26.87 -5.25
N SER A 499 -8.94 26.09 -4.69
CA SER A 499 -9.11 24.65 -4.55
C SER A 499 -10.02 24.29 -3.37
N GLN A 500 -10.64 23.11 -3.39
CA GLN A 500 -11.52 22.62 -2.32
C GLN A 500 -10.84 22.63 -0.94
N ALA A 501 -9.59 22.18 -0.87
CA ALA A 501 -8.68 22.45 0.24
C ALA A 501 -7.73 23.58 -0.18
N TYR A 502 -7.86 24.76 0.44
CA TYR A 502 -7.04 25.92 0.11
C TYR A 502 -6.12 26.31 1.27
N ASN A 503 -4.99 26.92 0.93
CA ASN A 503 -4.13 27.62 1.88
C ASN A 503 -4.23 29.12 1.60
N MET A 504 -4.57 29.91 2.62
CA MET A 504 -4.88 31.33 2.44
C MET A 504 -3.69 32.13 1.92
N LYS A 505 -2.48 31.91 2.45
CA LYS A 505 -1.25 32.49 1.92
C LYS A 505 -1.09 32.25 0.42
N ASN A 506 -1.32 31.03 -0.06
CA ASN A 506 -1.20 30.70 -1.49
C ASN A 506 -2.26 31.40 -2.35
N VAL A 507 -3.49 31.54 -1.85
CA VAL A 507 -4.55 32.31 -2.53
C VAL A 507 -4.13 33.79 -2.65
N LEU A 508 -3.64 34.39 -1.56
CA LEU A 508 -3.17 35.77 -1.55
C LEU A 508 -1.99 36.00 -2.50
N LEU A 509 -1.02 35.08 -2.51
CA LEU A 509 0.10 35.12 -3.43
C LEU A 509 -0.39 35.05 -4.89
N GLN A 510 -1.27 34.11 -5.23
CA GLN A 510 -1.84 34.02 -6.59
C GLN A 510 -2.50 35.35 -7.03
N ILE A 511 -3.32 35.94 -6.16
CA ILE A 511 -3.98 37.22 -6.42
C ILE A 511 -2.94 38.32 -6.66
N LEU A 512 -1.93 38.42 -5.80
CA LEU A 512 -0.91 39.47 -5.87
C LEU A 512 -0.01 39.33 -7.11
N HIS A 513 0.28 38.10 -7.55
CA HIS A 513 1.12 37.78 -8.72
C HIS A 513 0.39 37.82 -10.08
N SER A 514 -0.95 37.95 -10.10
CA SER A 514 -1.76 37.86 -11.33
C SER A 514 -1.54 38.97 -12.38
N ASP A 515 -0.78 40.03 -12.07
CA ASP A 515 -0.48 41.14 -13.00
C ASP A 515 0.68 40.87 -13.99
N GLY A 516 1.25 39.65 -14.02
CA GLY A 516 2.20 39.22 -15.07
C GLY A 516 3.58 39.91 -15.09
N LYS A 517 3.90 40.77 -14.10
CA LYS A 517 5.23 41.34 -13.93
C LYS A 517 6.09 40.44 -13.05
N HIS A 518 6.66 39.38 -13.63
CA HIS A 518 7.71 38.60 -12.98
C HIS A 518 8.98 39.45 -12.88
N SER A 519 9.21 40.03 -11.71
CA SER A 519 10.45 40.72 -11.37
C SER A 519 10.82 40.37 -9.93
N ARG A 520 12.06 40.70 -9.54
CA ARG A 520 12.79 40.41 -8.27
C ARG A 520 12.05 40.60 -6.92
N MET A 521 10.76 40.91 -6.91
CA MET A 521 9.89 40.99 -5.73
C MET A 521 9.39 39.62 -5.22
N ASP A 522 9.62 38.51 -5.93
CA ASP A 522 9.07 37.19 -5.58
C ASP A 522 9.55 36.66 -4.22
N ASP A 523 10.80 36.92 -3.83
CA ASP A 523 11.34 36.50 -2.52
C ASP A 523 10.77 37.33 -1.35
N GLU A 524 10.36 38.59 -1.59
CA GLU A 524 9.80 39.44 -0.54
C GLU A 524 8.38 39.03 -0.15
N PHE A 525 7.56 38.54 -1.08
CA PHE A 525 6.18 38.13 -0.76
C PHE A 525 6.12 36.76 -0.09
N GLN A 526 7.00 35.82 -0.46
CA GLN A 526 7.03 34.49 0.14
C GLN A 526 7.38 34.52 1.63
N ASN A 527 8.18 35.49 2.06
CA ASN A 527 8.60 35.66 3.46
C ASN A 527 7.58 36.42 4.33
N LEU A 528 6.48 36.93 3.75
CA LEU A 528 5.45 37.64 4.51
C LEU A 528 4.45 36.66 5.12
N ASP A 529 3.93 37.04 6.29
CA ASP A 529 2.75 36.40 6.88
C ASP A 529 1.46 36.81 6.15
N GLU A 530 0.38 36.10 6.45
CA GLU A 530 -0.92 36.31 5.81
C GLU A 530 -1.48 37.71 6.06
N HIS A 531 -1.29 38.26 7.26
CA HIS A 531 -1.75 39.61 7.61
C HIS A 531 -1.06 40.69 6.78
N ALA A 532 0.25 40.58 6.58
CA ALA A 532 1.01 41.50 5.74
C ALA A 532 0.60 41.38 4.26
N LEU A 533 0.32 40.16 3.79
CA LEU A 533 -0.18 39.93 2.42
C LEU A 533 -1.58 40.54 2.21
N LEU A 534 -2.49 40.35 3.17
CA LEU A 534 -3.82 40.98 3.20
C LEU A 534 -3.70 42.51 3.15
N GLN A 535 -2.78 43.09 3.92
CA GLN A 535 -2.54 44.53 3.93
C GLN A 535 -1.98 45.03 2.59
N LYS A 536 -1.03 44.29 1.98
CA LYS A 536 -0.49 44.64 0.65
C LYS A 536 -1.58 44.56 -0.42
N LEU A 537 -2.46 43.56 -0.38
CA LEU A 537 -3.60 43.46 -1.29
C LEU A 537 -4.54 44.66 -1.13
N TYR A 538 -4.90 45.02 0.11
CA TYR A 538 -5.71 46.20 0.39
C TYR A 538 -5.07 47.48 -0.16
N GLN A 539 -3.78 47.69 0.07
CA GLN A 539 -3.04 48.85 -0.44
C GLN A 539 -3.03 48.92 -1.97
N LYS A 540 -2.91 47.77 -2.64
CA LYS A 540 -2.96 47.67 -4.11
C LYS A 540 -4.34 48.03 -4.66
N LEU A 541 -5.40 47.58 -4.01
CA LEU A 541 -6.78 47.80 -4.45
C LEU A 541 -7.32 49.19 -4.09
N LYS A 542 -6.83 49.79 -3.00
CA LYS A 542 -7.30 51.09 -2.50
C LYS A 542 -7.16 52.19 -3.54
N GLY A 543 -8.22 52.96 -3.71
CA GLY A 543 -8.32 54.05 -4.66
C GLY A 543 -8.50 53.60 -6.11
N ASN A 544 -8.61 52.30 -6.41
CA ASN A 544 -8.75 51.80 -7.77
C ASN A 544 -10.12 51.14 -7.99
N ARG A 545 -10.64 51.18 -9.23
CA ARG A 545 -11.74 50.30 -9.64
C ARG A 545 -11.15 48.97 -10.06
N TYR A 546 -11.45 47.90 -9.33
CA TYR A 546 -10.86 46.59 -9.51
C TYR A 546 -11.90 45.52 -9.90
N LEU A 547 -11.45 44.52 -10.65
CA LEU A 547 -12.16 43.28 -10.91
C LEU A 547 -11.31 42.12 -10.38
N VAL A 548 -11.86 41.31 -9.48
CA VAL A 548 -11.16 40.11 -8.99
C VAL A 548 -12.01 38.88 -9.26
N VAL A 549 -11.43 37.87 -9.90
CA VAL A 549 -12.08 36.59 -10.16
C VAL A 549 -11.57 35.55 -9.17
N PHE A 550 -12.50 34.97 -8.43
CA PHE A 550 -12.29 33.76 -7.64
C PHE A 550 -12.96 32.60 -8.37
N ASP A 551 -12.14 31.77 -8.98
CA ASP A 551 -12.57 30.63 -9.78
C ASP A 551 -12.69 29.38 -8.90
N ASP A 552 -13.77 28.63 -9.07
CA ASP A 552 -14.14 27.39 -8.39
C ASP A 552 -14.27 27.48 -6.86
N VAL A 553 -15.02 28.46 -6.36
CA VAL A 553 -15.25 28.64 -4.92
C VAL A 553 -16.20 27.56 -4.37
N TRP A 554 -15.71 26.76 -3.42
CA TRP A 554 -16.46 25.70 -2.74
C TRP A 554 -17.20 26.17 -1.49
N ASP A 555 -16.58 27.05 -0.70
CA ASP A 555 -17.10 27.59 0.55
C ASP A 555 -16.94 29.12 0.61
N ILE A 556 -17.86 29.79 1.31
CA ILE A 556 -17.83 31.23 1.52
C ILE A 556 -16.75 31.67 2.52
N GLU A 557 -16.20 30.76 3.33
CA GLU A 557 -15.13 31.05 4.29
C GLU A 557 -13.95 31.81 3.66
N VAL A 558 -13.58 31.46 2.43
CA VAL A 558 -12.54 32.16 1.63
C VAL A 558 -12.83 33.66 1.56
N TRP A 559 -14.09 34.05 1.33
CA TRP A 559 -14.48 35.45 1.27
C TRP A 559 -14.53 36.10 2.65
N ASN A 560 -14.99 35.39 3.67
CA ASN A 560 -15.07 35.91 5.04
C ASN A 560 -13.68 36.32 5.55
N GLU A 561 -12.65 35.56 5.20
CA GLU A 561 -11.27 35.86 5.56
C GLU A 561 -10.64 36.95 4.67
N LEU A 562 -10.91 36.92 3.35
CA LEU A 562 -10.30 37.85 2.39
C LEU A 562 -10.98 39.22 2.33
N GLY A 563 -12.28 39.30 2.64
CA GLY A 563 -13.13 40.46 2.40
C GLY A 563 -12.59 41.76 3.01
N ILE A 564 -11.85 41.65 4.12
CA ILE A 564 -11.18 42.80 4.78
C ILE A 564 -10.17 43.52 3.88
N SER A 565 -9.63 42.84 2.86
CA SER A 565 -8.68 43.40 1.90
C SER A 565 -9.32 44.11 0.72
N PHE A 566 -10.65 44.12 0.61
CA PHE A 566 -11.38 44.66 -0.54
C PHE A 566 -12.10 45.97 -0.17
N PRO A 567 -11.47 47.14 -0.38
CA PRO A 567 -12.08 48.42 -0.02
C PRO A 567 -13.28 48.76 -0.91
N ASP A 568 -14.36 49.26 -0.29
CA ASP A 568 -15.46 49.94 -1.00
C ASP A 568 -15.23 51.46 -1.06
N ASP A 569 -14.37 51.88 -1.97
CA ASP A 569 -14.11 53.29 -2.25
C ASP A 569 -15.19 53.93 -3.14
N LYS A 570 -16.34 53.26 -3.32
CA LYS A 570 -17.45 53.68 -4.18
C LYS A 570 -17.02 53.94 -5.64
N LYS A 571 -16.11 53.11 -6.14
CA LYS A 571 -15.56 53.19 -7.51
C LYS A 571 -16.16 52.19 -8.50
N GLY A 572 -17.14 51.39 -8.07
CA GLY A 572 -17.80 50.39 -8.91
C GLY A 572 -16.95 49.15 -9.14
N SER A 573 -16.18 48.74 -8.13
CA SER A 573 -15.39 47.51 -8.17
C SER A 573 -16.30 46.27 -8.16
N ARG A 574 -15.79 45.17 -8.71
CA ARG A 574 -16.56 43.93 -8.91
C ARG A 574 -15.73 42.72 -8.52
N ILE A 575 -16.42 41.69 -8.06
CA ILE A 575 -15.80 40.40 -7.74
C ILE A 575 -16.63 39.32 -8.41
N ILE A 576 -16.00 38.44 -9.20
CA ILE A 576 -16.68 37.31 -9.83
C ILE A 576 -16.37 36.07 -9.03
N PHE A 577 -17.40 35.33 -8.61
CA PHE A 577 -17.25 33.97 -8.10
C PHE A 577 -17.74 33.00 -9.15
N THR A 578 -16.97 31.97 -9.50
CA THR A 578 -17.55 30.80 -10.16
C THR A 578 -17.73 29.72 -9.10
N SER A 579 -18.91 29.11 -9.03
CA SER A 579 -19.18 28.06 -8.03
C SER A 579 -20.16 27.02 -8.56
N ARG A 580 -20.02 25.79 -8.05
CA ARG A 580 -21.00 24.71 -8.24
C ARG A 580 -22.18 24.82 -7.29
N SER A 581 -21.99 25.52 -6.17
CA SER A 581 -22.96 25.58 -5.07
C SER A 581 -23.77 26.87 -5.13
N SER A 582 -25.08 26.74 -5.28
CA SER A 582 -26.00 27.87 -5.12
C SER A 582 -25.98 28.45 -3.71
N ASN A 583 -25.57 27.66 -2.72
CA ASN A 583 -25.52 28.09 -1.32
C ASN A 583 -24.43 29.15 -1.11
N VAL A 584 -23.24 28.96 -1.71
CA VAL A 584 -22.16 29.97 -1.68
C VAL A 584 -22.70 31.31 -2.19
N ALA A 585 -23.38 31.30 -3.33
CA ALA A 585 -23.95 32.52 -3.91
C ALA A 585 -25.03 33.20 -3.05
N SER A 586 -25.70 32.46 -2.16
CA SER A 586 -26.74 32.99 -1.26
C SER A 586 -26.21 33.58 0.05
N GLN A 587 -24.99 33.21 0.46
CA GLN A 587 -24.39 33.58 1.74
C GLN A 587 -23.48 34.81 1.65
N VAL A 588 -23.20 35.30 0.44
CA VAL A 588 -22.24 36.37 0.20
C VAL A 588 -22.82 37.73 0.64
N GLU A 589 -22.21 38.35 1.66
CA GLU A 589 -22.42 39.77 1.95
C GLU A 589 -21.95 40.59 0.73
N TYR A 590 -22.78 41.51 0.22
CA TYR A 590 -22.63 42.20 -1.08
C TYR A 590 -22.94 41.35 -2.34
N GLY A 591 -23.51 40.16 -2.18
CA GLY A 591 -23.95 39.32 -3.29
C GLY A 591 -25.20 39.85 -3.97
N GLY A 592 -25.10 40.23 -5.25
CA GLY A 592 -26.31 40.43 -6.06
C GLY A 592 -26.86 39.09 -6.61
N LYS A 593 -28.02 39.12 -7.27
CA LYS A 593 -28.72 37.91 -7.80
C LYS A 593 -27.75 36.96 -8.55
N PRO A 594 -27.70 35.65 -8.24
CA PRO A 594 -26.81 34.73 -8.95
C PRO A 594 -27.09 34.65 -10.45
N HIS A 595 -26.03 34.58 -11.25
CA HIS A 595 -26.09 34.29 -12.67
C HIS A 595 -26.01 32.77 -12.85
N ASN A 596 -27.19 32.14 -12.92
CA ASN A 596 -27.30 30.70 -13.16
C ASN A 596 -27.01 30.43 -14.64
N LEU A 597 -25.83 29.86 -14.92
CA LEU A 597 -25.41 29.54 -16.27
C LEU A 597 -26.33 28.45 -16.85
N ARG A 598 -26.85 28.68 -18.06
CA ARG A 598 -27.67 27.69 -18.77
C ARG A 598 -26.81 26.63 -19.47
N PRO A 599 -27.34 25.41 -19.70
CA PRO A 599 -26.77 24.48 -20.67
C PRO A 599 -26.78 25.04 -22.10
N LEU A 600 -25.91 24.50 -22.95
CA LEU A 600 -25.94 24.78 -24.39
C LEU A 600 -27.24 24.24 -24.99
N SER A 601 -27.82 25.01 -25.92
CA SER A 601 -28.94 24.54 -26.74
C SER A 601 -28.49 23.39 -27.65
N GLU A 602 -29.44 22.62 -28.20
CA GLU A 602 -29.12 21.53 -29.14
C GLU A 602 -28.30 22.03 -30.34
N LYS A 603 -28.61 23.25 -30.83
CA LYS A 603 -27.87 23.89 -31.92
C LYS A 603 -26.44 24.23 -31.52
N GLU A 604 -26.24 24.90 -30.40
CA GLU A 604 -24.90 25.26 -29.90
C GLU A 604 -24.08 24.00 -29.57
N SER A 605 -24.74 22.95 -29.07
CA SER A 605 -24.11 21.66 -28.76
C SER A 605 -23.60 20.97 -30.03
N TRP A 606 -24.42 20.95 -31.08
CA TRP A 606 -24.02 20.41 -32.38
C TRP A 606 -22.89 21.23 -33.00
N GLU A 607 -22.98 22.56 -32.96
CA GLU A 607 -21.92 23.45 -33.46
C GLU A 607 -20.58 23.22 -32.74
N LEU A 608 -20.61 23.01 -31.43
CA LEU A 608 -19.40 22.69 -30.64
C LEU A 608 -18.83 21.33 -31.03
N LEU A 609 -19.67 20.30 -31.11
CA LEU A 609 -19.26 18.95 -31.52
C LEU A 609 -18.63 18.96 -32.91
N GLN A 610 -19.32 19.58 -33.87
CA GLN A 610 -18.87 19.68 -35.26
C GLN A 610 -17.49 20.35 -35.36
N LYS A 611 -17.31 21.51 -34.72
CA LYS A 611 -16.02 22.23 -34.73
C LYS A 611 -14.90 21.43 -34.06
N LYS A 612 -15.21 20.63 -33.04
CA LYS A 612 -14.22 19.81 -32.33
C LYS A 612 -13.83 18.55 -33.09
N VAL A 613 -14.76 17.92 -33.81
CA VAL A 613 -14.49 16.71 -34.60
C VAL A 613 -13.86 17.03 -35.96
N PHE A 614 -14.44 17.97 -36.71
CA PHE A 614 -14.06 18.23 -38.11
C PHE A 614 -13.17 19.48 -38.27
N GLY A 615 -12.99 20.28 -37.22
CA GLY A 615 -12.20 21.50 -37.26
C GLY A 615 -12.79 22.54 -38.21
N LYS A 616 -12.11 22.78 -39.34
CA LYS A 616 -12.55 23.70 -40.39
C LYS A 616 -13.27 22.99 -41.55
N GLU A 617 -13.29 21.67 -41.54
CA GLU A 617 -13.93 20.86 -42.59
C GLU A 617 -15.43 20.67 -42.28
N ASP A 618 -16.22 20.50 -43.33
CA ASP A 618 -17.64 20.22 -43.18
C ASP A 618 -17.88 18.77 -42.74
N CYS A 619 -18.93 18.57 -41.94
CA CYS A 619 -19.35 17.23 -41.53
C CYS A 619 -19.87 16.46 -42.75
N PRO A 620 -19.40 15.21 -43.00
CA PRO A 620 -19.96 14.35 -44.04
C PRO A 620 -21.48 14.17 -43.85
N GLN A 621 -22.24 14.28 -44.93
CA GLN A 621 -23.71 14.29 -44.88
C GLN A 621 -24.30 13.02 -44.24
N ALA A 622 -23.63 11.87 -44.40
CA ALA A 622 -24.03 10.61 -43.78
C ALA A 622 -23.90 10.60 -42.25
N LEU A 623 -22.95 11.36 -41.68
CA LEU A 623 -22.71 11.42 -40.24
C LEU A 623 -23.48 12.56 -39.56
N HIS A 624 -24.07 13.48 -40.33
CA HIS A 624 -24.75 14.66 -39.78
C HIS A 624 -25.89 14.29 -38.82
N GLY A 625 -26.71 13.28 -39.17
CA GLY A 625 -27.81 12.82 -38.31
C GLY A 625 -27.31 12.24 -36.99
N LEU A 626 -26.31 11.36 -37.06
CA LEU A 626 -25.70 10.72 -35.89
C LEU A 626 -24.97 11.73 -35.00
N GLY A 627 -24.27 12.69 -35.61
CA GLY A 627 -23.60 13.76 -34.88
C GLY A 627 -24.57 14.65 -34.09
N MET A 628 -25.70 15.02 -34.69
CA MET A 628 -26.76 15.75 -33.97
C MET A 628 -27.34 14.92 -32.82
N GLU A 629 -27.55 13.62 -33.05
CA GLU A 629 -28.03 12.71 -32.01
C GLU A 629 -27.05 12.61 -30.83
N ILE A 630 -25.76 12.45 -31.09
CA ILE A 630 -24.71 12.39 -30.07
C ILE A 630 -24.66 13.72 -29.29
N ALA A 631 -24.65 14.87 -29.99
CA ALA A 631 -24.66 16.18 -29.34
C ALA A 631 -25.87 16.37 -28.42
N LYS A 632 -27.04 15.90 -28.85
CA LYS A 632 -28.26 15.91 -28.04
C LYS A 632 -28.15 15.02 -26.80
N LYS A 633 -27.57 13.81 -26.94
CA LYS A 633 -27.34 12.89 -25.82
C LYS A 633 -26.37 13.45 -24.77
N CYS A 634 -25.50 14.39 -25.13
CA CYS A 634 -24.65 15.11 -24.17
C CYS A 634 -25.38 16.18 -23.33
N LYS A 635 -26.69 16.40 -23.55
CA LYS A 635 -27.58 17.28 -22.78
C LYS A 635 -27.06 18.72 -22.58
N GLY A 636 -26.35 19.24 -23.57
CA GLY A 636 -25.87 20.63 -23.53
C GLY A 636 -24.71 20.90 -22.58
N LEU A 637 -24.02 19.86 -22.09
CA LEU A 637 -22.81 20.00 -21.26
C LEU A 637 -21.56 20.10 -22.13
N PRO A 638 -20.86 21.26 -22.15
CA PRO A 638 -19.66 21.44 -22.97
C PRO A 638 -18.60 20.35 -22.77
N LEU A 639 -18.31 19.95 -21.52
CA LEU A 639 -17.30 18.92 -21.25
C LEU A 639 -17.67 17.57 -21.87
N SER A 640 -18.92 17.11 -21.69
CA SER A 640 -19.40 15.85 -22.27
C SER A 640 -19.30 15.86 -23.80
N ILE A 641 -19.66 16.98 -24.43
CA ILE A 641 -19.57 17.16 -25.88
C ILE A 641 -18.11 17.09 -26.35
N VAL A 642 -17.21 17.78 -25.65
CA VAL A 642 -15.78 17.85 -26.00
C VAL A 642 -15.08 16.50 -25.82
N VAL A 643 -15.42 15.75 -24.76
CA VAL A 643 -14.90 14.40 -24.52
C VAL A 643 -15.40 13.43 -25.60
N ALA A 644 -16.69 13.47 -25.94
CA ALA A 644 -17.25 12.67 -27.03
C ALA A 644 -16.59 13.03 -28.38
N ALA A 645 -16.41 14.32 -28.66
CA ALA A 645 -15.73 14.79 -29.86
C ALA A 645 -14.31 14.23 -29.98
N GLY A 646 -13.59 14.15 -28.86
CA GLY A 646 -12.25 13.60 -28.81
C GLY A 646 -12.16 12.14 -29.24
N VAL A 647 -13.17 11.33 -28.90
CA VAL A 647 -13.27 9.94 -29.38
C VAL A 647 -13.57 9.93 -30.87
N LEU A 648 -14.62 10.64 -31.29
CA LEU A 648 -15.09 10.67 -32.67
C LEU A 648 -14.05 11.22 -33.66
N ALA A 649 -13.16 12.11 -33.22
CA ALA A 649 -12.06 12.62 -34.03
C ALA A 649 -10.97 11.56 -34.33
N THR A 650 -10.92 10.48 -33.56
CA THR A 650 -9.91 9.41 -33.71
C THR A 650 -10.43 8.18 -34.45
N ILE A 651 -11.75 8.06 -34.60
CA ILE A 651 -12.39 6.98 -35.33
C ILE A 651 -12.50 7.41 -36.80
N GLU A 652 -12.24 6.50 -37.73
CA GLU A 652 -12.52 6.75 -39.15
C GLU A 652 -14.01 7.14 -39.32
N HIS A 653 -14.36 7.88 -40.38
CA HIS A 653 -15.72 8.37 -40.64
C HIS A 653 -16.73 7.27 -41.02
N ASP A 654 -16.66 6.12 -40.34
CA ASP A 654 -17.50 4.95 -40.47
C ASP A 654 -18.81 5.15 -39.69
N ILE A 655 -19.91 4.97 -40.41
CA ILE A 655 -21.28 5.14 -39.91
C ILE A 655 -21.58 4.13 -38.80
N CYS A 656 -21.17 2.87 -38.94
CA CYS A 656 -21.50 1.82 -37.98
C CYS A 656 -20.82 2.06 -36.63
N VAL A 657 -19.62 2.64 -36.62
CA VAL A 657 -18.93 2.96 -35.36
C VAL A 657 -19.57 4.17 -34.67
N TRP A 658 -20.01 5.17 -35.44
CA TRP A 658 -20.75 6.31 -34.90
C TRP A 658 -22.13 5.91 -34.35
N GLU A 659 -22.83 4.99 -35.03
CA GLU A 659 -24.07 4.38 -34.55
C GLU A 659 -23.85 3.66 -33.22
N GLY A 660 -22.87 2.76 -33.15
CA GLY A 660 -22.54 2.04 -31.91
C GLY A 660 -22.20 2.99 -30.76
N PHE A 661 -21.40 4.04 -31.01
CA PHE A 661 -21.08 5.05 -30.00
C PHE A 661 -22.32 5.82 -29.54
N ALA A 662 -23.20 6.21 -30.47
CA ALA A 662 -24.46 6.86 -30.14
C ALA A 662 -25.35 5.95 -29.30
N GLU A 663 -25.46 4.67 -29.63
CA GLU A 663 -26.22 3.68 -28.86
C GLU A 663 -25.69 3.52 -27.44
N SER A 664 -24.38 3.38 -27.26
CA SER A 664 -23.74 3.23 -25.95
C SER A 664 -23.88 4.47 -25.04
N LEU A 665 -24.05 5.66 -25.62
CA LEU A 665 -24.37 6.89 -24.89
C LEU A 665 -25.82 6.93 -24.37
N SER A 666 -26.71 6.10 -24.93
CA SER A 666 -28.12 6.02 -24.54
C SER A 666 -28.31 5.03 -23.39
N SER A 667 -28.54 5.54 -22.19
CA SER A 667 -29.14 4.74 -21.10
C SER A 667 -30.42 5.42 -20.61
N THR A 668 -31.42 4.59 -20.31
CA THR A 668 -32.84 4.99 -20.36
C THR A 668 -33.33 5.83 -19.17
N THR A 669 -32.50 6.12 -18.17
CA THR A 669 -32.94 6.83 -16.95
C THR A 669 -31.76 7.36 -16.14
N VAL A 670 -31.13 8.47 -16.54
CA VAL A 670 -30.11 9.09 -15.66
C VAL A 670 -30.03 10.62 -15.66
N SER A 671 -29.58 11.15 -14.53
CA SER A 671 -29.33 12.57 -14.26
C SER A 671 -28.23 13.14 -15.18
N ASP A 672 -28.13 14.46 -15.23
CA ASP A 672 -27.16 15.15 -16.10
C ASP A 672 -25.69 14.88 -15.67
N ALA A 673 -25.46 14.63 -14.38
CA ALA A 673 -24.15 14.27 -13.85
C ALA A 673 -23.71 12.86 -14.33
N GLU A 674 -24.61 11.87 -14.34
CA GLU A 674 -24.25 10.54 -14.82
C GLU A 674 -24.02 10.52 -16.34
N GLN A 675 -24.68 11.40 -17.10
CA GLN A 675 -24.42 11.51 -18.53
C GLN A 675 -22.99 11.99 -18.82
N CYS A 676 -22.47 12.89 -17.99
CA CYS A 676 -21.08 13.34 -18.07
C CYS A 676 -20.11 12.19 -17.77
N LYS A 677 -20.36 11.46 -16.67
CA LYS A 677 -19.60 10.26 -16.31
C LYS A 677 -19.63 9.21 -17.41
N LYS A 678 -20.80 8.95 -18.03
CA LYS A 678 -20.94 7.98 -19.12
C LYS A 678 -20.11 8.36 -20.35
N SER A 679 -20.06 9.65 -20.67
CA SER A 679 -19.22 10.15 -21.77
C SER A 679 -17.72 9.91 -21.49
N MET A 680 -17.30 10.03 -20.23
CA MET A 680 -15.91 9.73 -19.81
C MET A 680 -15.61 8.23 -19.84
N GLU A 681 -16.52 7.38 -19.34
CA GLU A 681 -16.41 5.92 -19.42
C GLU A 681 -16.19 5.46 -20.87
N LEU A 682 -17.04 5.93 -21.80
CA LEU A 682 -16.92 5.58 -23.20
C LEU A 682 -15.62 6.09 -23.82
N SER A 683 -15.19 7.31 -23.47
CA SER A 683 -13.90 7.83 -23.93
C SER A 683 -12.74 6.98 -23.45
N TYR A 684 -12.77 6.54 -22.20
CA TYR A 684 -11.77 5.64 -21.63
C TYR A 684 -11.80 4.23 -22.23
N GLU A 685 -12.98 3.69 -22.53
CA GLU A 685 -13.13 2.39 -23.19
C GLU A 685 -12.46 2.38 -24.57
N HIS A 686 -12.68 3.45 -25.35
CA HIS A 686 -12.15 3.64 -26.71
C HIS A 686 -10.69 4.11 -26.76
N LEU A 687 -10.03 4.35 -25.61
CA LEU A 687 -8.60 4.62 -25.58
C LEU A 687 -7.78 3.38 -25.97
N PRO A 688 -6.71 3.52 -26.78
CA PRO A 688 -5.69 2.51 -26.93
C PRO A 688 -5.14 2.06 -25.57
N TYR A 689 -4.80 0.78 -25.45
CA TYR A 689 -4.37 0.18 -24.17
C TYR A 689 -3.20 0.95 -23.51
N HIS A 690 -2.18 1.32 -24.29
CA HIS A 690 -1.00 2.05 -23.78
C HIS A 690 -1.35 3.44 -23.20
N LEU A 691 -2.40 4.12 -23.69
CA LEU A 691 -2.81 5.42 -23.17
C LEU A 691 -3.63 5.35 -21.88
N LYS A 692 -4.23 4.18 -21.58
CA LYS A 692 -5.08 4.02 -20.38
C LYS A 692 -4.28 4.22 -19.10
N ALA A 693 -3.08 3.63 -19.01
CA ALA A 693 -2.20 3.80 -17.86
C ALA A 693 -1.72 5.26 -17.73
N CYS A 694 -1.32 5.88 -18.84
CA CYS A 694 -0.91 7.29 -18.88
C CYS A 694 -2.00 8.25 -18.36
N LEU A 695 -3.26 8.03 -18.77
CA LEU A 695 -4.38 8.85 -18.28
C LEU A 695 -4.68 8.59 -16.80
N LEU A 696 -4.74 7.33 -16.36
CA LEU A 696 -5.01 7.03 -14.94
C LEU A 696 -3.94 7.59 -14.01
N TYR A 697 -2.70 7.72 -14.50
CA TYR A 697 -1.60 8.27 -13.71
C TYR A 697 -1.81 9.72 -13.27
N PHE A 698 -2.68 10.48 -13.95
CA PHE A 698 -3.06 11.82 -13.48
C PHE A 698 -3.75 11.80 -12.11
N ALA A 699 -4.35 10.67 -11.71
CA ALA A 699 -4.96 10.52 -10.39
C ALA A 699 -3.98 10.74 -9.22
N ALA A 700 -2.68 10.58 -9.46
CA ALA A 700 -1.64 10.84 -8.46
C ALA A 700 -1.53 12.32 -8.07
N PHE A 701 -1.86 13.23 -8.98
CA PHE A 701 -1.64 14.66 -8.82
C PHE A 701 -2.82 15.35 -8.13
N ARG A 702 -2.61 16.61 -7.74
CA ARG A 702 -3.65 17.41 -7.09
C ARG A 702 -4.62 17.98 -8.13
N GLU A 703 -5.79 18.33 -7.64
CA GLU A 703 -6.79 19.05 -8.43
C GLU A 703 -6.23 20.40 -8.88
N ASP A 704 -6.50 20.78 -10.12
CA ASP A 704 -6.00 22.00 -10.79
C ASP A 704 -4.47 22.17 -10.80
N GLU A 705 -3.71 21.09 -10.57
CA GLU A 705 -2.25 21.14 -10.64
C GLU A 705 -1.79 21.25 -12.10
N LYS A 706 -0.99 22.28 -12.39
CA LYS A 706 -0.29 22.41 -13.67
C LYS A 706 0.96 21.53 -13.65
N ILE A 707 0.89 20.40 -14.34
CA ILE A 707 1.97 19.42 -14.37
C ILE A 707 2.94 19.77 -15.50
N GLY A 708 4.24 19.79 -15.22
CA GLY A 708 5.27 19.94 -16.24
C GLY A 708 5.24 18.76 -17.22
N ALA A 709 5.04 19.03 -18.52
CA ALA A 709 4.88 17.97 -19.52
C ALA A 709 6.09 17.03 -19.57
N LYS A 710 7.31 17.59 -19.44
CA LYS A 710 8.55 16.79 -19.37
C LYS A 710 8.59 15.87 -18.16
N LYS A 711 8.17 16.36 -16.98
CA LYS A 711 8.11 15.57 -15.74
C LYS A 711 7.14 14.40 -15.91
N LEU A 712 5.94 14.68 -16.42
CA LEU A 712 4.93 13.64 -16.63
C LEU A 712 5.42 12.54 -17.59
N MET A 713 6.05 12.93 -18.70
CA MET A 713 6.64 11.97 -19.65
C MET A 713 7.75 11.14 -19.01
N CYS A 714 8.65 11.76 -18.23
CA CYS A 714 9.68 11.03 -17.48
C CYS A 714 9.06 9.99 -16.52
N LEU A 715 8.00 10.35 -15.81
CA LEU A 715 7.31 9.42 -14.91
C LEU A 715 6.68 8.26 -15.68
N TRP A 716 6.03 8.50 -16.83
CA TRP A 716 5.47 7.43 -17.66
C TRP A 716 6.54 6.49 -18.22
N ILE A 717 7.71 7.02 -18.57
CA ILE A 717 8.86 6.21 -19.02
C ILE A 717 9.39 5.37 -17.86
N ALA A 718 9.58 5.96 -16.68
CA ALA A 718 10.09 5.25 -15.50
C ALA A 718 9.13 4.15 -15.01
N GLU A 719 7.82 4.40 -15.11
CA GLU A 719 6.75 3.43 -14.85
C GLU A 719 6.68 2.28 -15.88
N GLY A 720 7.32 2.44 -17.04
CA GLY A 720 7.24 1.47 -18.13
C GLY A 720 5.92 1.52 -18.91
N PHE A 721 5.17 2.63 -18.85
CA PHE A 721 3.95 2.80 -19.66
C PHE A 721 4.26 3.08 -21.13
N VAL A 722 5.48 3.53 -21.42
CA VAL A 722 5.92 3.89 -22.77
C VAL A 722 6.60 2.69 -23.42
N GLU A 723 6.05 2.24 -24.55
CA GLU A 723 6.59 1.11 -25.31
C GLU A 723 8.02 1.39 -25.80
N ILE A 724 8.90 0.38 -25.71
CA ILE A 724 10.26 0.46 -26.23
C ILE A 724 10.23 0.00 -27.69
N ILE A 725 10.36 0.95 -28.62
CA ILE A 725 10.38 0.69 -30.07
C ILE A 725 11.79 0.89 -30.60
N GLU A 726 12.35 -0.14 -31.25
CA GLU A 726 13.69 -0.08 -31.84
C GLU A 726 13.82 1.08 -32.84
N GLY A 727 14.84 1.92 -32.66
CA GLY A 727 15.11 3.09 -33.51
C GLY A 727 14.32 4.36 -33.17
N LYS A 728 13.44 4.35 -32.16
CA LYS A 728 12.78 5.55 -31.61
C LYS A 728 13.24 5.83 -30.19
N ARG A 729 13.26 7.10 -29.79
CA ARG A 729 13.51 7.48 -28.39
C ARG A 729 12.22 7.36 -27.57
N SER A 730 12.33 6.92 -26.32
CA SER A 730 11.19 6.80 -25.42
C SER A 730 10.54 8.16 -25.15
N GLU A 731 11.30 9.25 -25.12
CA GLU A 731 10.75 10.60 -24.94
C GLU A 731 9.89 11.04 -26.13
N ASP A 732 10.25 10.65 -27.35
CA ASP A 732 9.47 10.98 -28.55
C ASP A 732 8.13 10.21 -28.52
N ILE A 733 8.15 8.93 -28.11
CA ILE A 733 6.94 8.11 -27.95
C ILE A 733 6.05 8.66 -26.82
N ALA A 734 6.64 9.05 -25.68
CA ALA A 734 5.90 9.66 -24.58
C ALA A 734 5.24 11.00 -24.99
N GLU A 735 5.90 11.78 -25.84
CA GLU A 735 5.33 13.01 -26.40
C GLU A 735 4.18 12.70 -27.37
N GLU A 736 4.34 11.68 -28.24
CA GLU A 736 3.26 11.17 -29.09
C GLU A 736 2.03 10.78 -28.24
N TYR A 737 2.23 10.08 -27.12
CA TYR A 737 1.14 9.67 -26.21
C TYR A 737 0.45 10.87 -25.55
N LEU A 738 1.22 11.84 -25.05
CA LEU A 738 0.66 13.06 -24.45
C LEU A 738 -0.15 13.85 -25.50
N MET A 739 0.35 13.95 -26.72
CA MET A 739 -0.33 14.63 -27.82
C MET A 739 -1.62 13.91 -28.22
N ASP A 740 -1.66 12.57 -28.25
CA ASP A 740 -2.89 11.83 -28.52
C ASP A 740 -3.96 12.09 -27.43
N LEU A 741 -3.58 12.06 -26.15
CA LEU A 741 -4.50 12.42 -25.06
C LEU A 741 -5.02 13.87 -25.16
N ILE A 742 -4.19 14.80 -25.65
CA ILE A 742 -4.60 16.19 -25.93
C ILE A 742 -5.56 16.26 -27.12
N HIS A 743 -5.28 15.55 -28.21
CA HIS A 743 -6.17 15.48 -29.37
C HIS A 743 -7.54 14.89 -29.02
N ARG A 744 -7.58 13.95 -28.07
CA ARG A 744 -8.81 13.37 -27.51
C ARG A 744 -9.51 14.28 -26.50
N ASN A 745 -9.02 15.51 -26.29
CA ASN A 745 -9.51 16.49 -25.31
C ASN A 745 -9.59 15.96 -23.86
N LEU A 746 -8.80 14.96 -23.51
CA LEU A 746 -8.72 14.43 -22.14
C LEU A 746 -7.68 15.19 -21.30
N VAL A 747 -6.69 15.78 -21.98
CA VAL A 747 -5.63 16.60 -21.38
C VAL A 747 -5.63 17.99 -21.99
N MET A 748 -5.49 19.01 -21.15
CA MET A 748 -5.45 20.42 -21.54
C MET A 748 -4.03 20.98 -21.42
N ILE A 749 -3.66 21.90 -22.30
CA ILE A 749 -2.38 22.61 -22.26
C ILE A 749 -2.58 23.95 -21.55
N SER A 750 -1.70 24.28 -20.60
CA SER A 750 -1.75 25.56 -19.88
C SER A 750 -0.75 26.59 -20.39
N GLU A 751 0.46 26.16 -20.80
CA GLU A 751 1.49 27.02 -21.37
C GLU A 751 2.14 26.32 -22.57
N ASN A 752 2.41 27.06 -23.63
CA ASN A 752 3.17 26.55 -24.79
C ASN A 752 4.66 26.88 -24.64
N ARG A 753 5.54 26.00 -25.13
CA ARG A 753 6.96 26.30 -25.28
C ARG A 753 7.19 27.26 -26.46
N SER A 754 8.23 28.06 -26.39
CA SER A 754 8.65 28.97 -27.47
C SER A 754 9.03 28.28 -28.79
N ILE A 755 9.30 26.97 -28.74
CA ILE A 755 9.73 26.14 -29.88
C ILE A 755 8.58 25.20 -30.36
N GLY A 756 7.38 25.30 -29.77
CA GLY A 756 6.27 24.36 -29.98
C GLY A 756 6.21 23.25 -28.92
N GLY A 757 5.01 22.69 -28.71
CA GLY A 757 4.70 21.71 -27.66
C GLY A 757 4.27 22.33 -26.32
N GLY A 758 3.56 21.57 -25.48
CA GLY A 758 3.11 22.00 -24.16
C GLY A 758 4.28 22.10 -23.15
N LYS A 759 4.38 23.22 -22.45
CA LYS A 759 5.29 23.39 -21.30
C LYS A 759 4.67 22.78 -20.04
N THR A 760 3.39 23.04 -19.81
CA THR A 760 2.60 22.47 -18.71
C THR A 760 1.24 22.01 -19.21
N CYS A 761 0.72 20.95 -18.61
CA CYS A 761 -0.57 20.34 -18.92
C CYS A 761 -1.35 20.06 -17.63
N TYR A 762 -2.66 19.86 -17.76
CA TYR A 762 -3.56 19.53 -16.66
C TYR A 762 -4.78 18.79 -17.20
N ILE A 763 -5.54 18.12 -16.33
CA ILE A 763 -6.83 17.51 -16.69
C ILE A 763 -7.97 18.20 -15.95
N HIS A 764 -9.18 18.11 -16.50
CA HIS A 764 -10.36 18.70 -15.89
C HIS A 764 -10.70 17.94 -14.59
N ASP A 765 -11.18 18.63 -13.56
CA ASP A 765 -11.54 18.06 -12.26
C ASP A 765 -12.41 16.78 -12.34
N LEU A 766 -13.46 16.76 -13.16
CA LEU A 766 -14.33 15.59 -13.38
C LEU A 766 -13.59 14.42 -14.04
N ILE A 767 -12.64 14.70 -14.95
CA ILE A 767 -11.79 13.66 -15.54
C ILE A 767 -10.83 13.11 -14.47
N LEU A 768 -10.32 13.97 -13.59
CA LEU A 768 -9.47 13.56 -12.47
C LEU A 768 -10.24 12.69 -11.48
N GLU A 769 -11.47 13.06 -11.11
CA GLU A 769 -12.36 12.25 -10.27
C GLU A 769 -12.63 10.89 -10.91
N PHE A 770 -12.96 10.87 -12.21
CA PHE A 770 -13.11 9.62 -12.96
C PHE A 770 -11.84 8.75 -12.90
N CYS A 771 -10.65 9.34 -13.12
CA CYS A 771 -9.38 8.62 -13.05
C CYS A 771 -9.12 8.06 -11.65
N LYS A 772 -9.42 8.80 -10.58
CA LYS A 772 -9.29 8.34 -9.20
C LYS A 772 -10.20 7.15 -8.91
N THR A 773 -11.45 7.19 -9.36
CA THR A 773 -12.40 6.08 -9.20
C THR A 773 -11.89 4.83 -9.91
N VAL A 774 -11.53 4.94 -11.20
CA VAL A 774 -11.05 3.79 -11.98
C VAL A 774 -9.71 3.27 -11.46
N ALA A 775 -8.81 4.14 -11.01
CA ALA A 775 -7.53 3.73 -10.44
C ALA A 775 -7.71 2.92 -9.15
N LYS A 776 -8.65 3.32 -8.29
CA LYS A 776 -8.99 2.58 -7.07
C LYS A 776 -9.65 1.23 -7.38
N GLU A 777 -10.63 1.21 -8.29
CA GLU A 777 -11.34 -0.03 -8.68
C GLU A 777 -10.40 -1.07 -9.29
N LYS A 778 -9.37 -0.64 -10.02
CA LYS A 778 -8.38 -1.50 -10.65
C LYS A 778 -7.13 -1.77 -9.78
N ASN A 779 -7.11 -1.28 -8.54
CA ASN A 779 -5.92 -1.29 -7.68
C ASN A 779 -4.64 -0.78 -8.39
N PHE A 780 -4.80 0.22 -9.26
CA PHE A 780 -3.73 0.75 -10.11
C PHE A 780 -2.80 1.70 -9.35
N LEU A 781 -3.40 2.53 -8.49
CA LEU A 781 -2.73 3.56 -7.69
C LEU A 781 -3.58 3.87 -6.45
N GLN A 782 -2.98 3.84 -5.27
CA GLN A 782 -3.59 4.31 -4.04
C GLN A 782 -3.18 5.75 -3.76
N ILE A 783 -4.12 6.55 -3.26
CA ILE A 783 -3.90 7.97 -2.95
C ILE A 783 -4.24 8.18 -1.48
N LEU A 784 -3.33 8.80 -0.73
CA LEU A 784 -3.50 9.13 0.69
C LEU A 784 -3.32 10.64 0.92
N ARG A 785 -4.22 11.24 1.68
CA ARG A 785 -4.24 12.68 1.98
C ARG A 785 -4.34 12.95 3.48
N GLY A 786 -3.38 13.71 4.01
CA GLY A 786 -3.34 14.10 5.42
C GLY A 786 -3.13 12.93 6.39
N TYR A 787 -3.10 13.23 7.69
CA TYR A 787 -2.81 12.25 8.74
C TYR A 787 -3.91 11.21 8.94
N ASP A 788 -5.18 11.60 8.83
CA ASP A 788 -6.30 10.70 9.12
C ASP A 788 -6.33 9.51 8.15
N GLU A 789 -6.10 9.74 6.85
CA GLU A 789 -6.01 8.66 5.87
C GLU A 789 -4.73 7.83 6.04
N LEU A 790 -3.62 8.46 6.44
CA LEU A 790 -2.33 7.79 6.64
C LEU A 790 -2.31 6.90 7.89
N SER A 791 -2.89 7.34 9.00
CA SER A 791 -2.88 6.63 10.29
C SER A 791 -3.77 5.39 10.31
N ILE A 792 -4.78 5.34 9.45
CA ILE A 792 -5.72 4.21 9.29
C ILE A 792 -5.33 3.37 8.07
N PHE A 793 -4.24 3.72 7.39
CA PHE A 793 -3.82 3.03 6.17
C PHE A 793 -3.33 1.62 6.49
N ASN A 794 -4.09 0.63 6.04
CA ASN A 794 -3.65 -0.76 5.99
C ASN A 794 -3.23 -1.06 4.54
N GLU A 795 -1.99 -1.53 4.36
CA GLU A 795 -1.48 -1.89 3.04
C GLU A 795 -2.37 -2.95 2.38
N PRO A 796 -3.03 -2.63 1.25
CA PRO A 796 -3.78 -3.62 0.51
C PRO A 796 -2.79 -4.59 -0.15
N PRO A 797 -3.14 -5.88 -0.27
CA PRO A 797 -2.30 -6.83 -0.98
C PRO A 797 -2.04 -6.34 -2.41
N ASN A 798 -0.77 -6.32 -2.83
CA ASN A 798 -0.31 -5.91 -4.16
C ASN A 798 -0.40 -4.40 -4.42
N LEU A 799 -0.06 -3.58 -3.43
CA LEU A 799 0.08 -2.15 -3.61
C LEU A 799 1.36 -1.82 -4.41
N HIS A 800 1.21 -1.59 -5.72
CA HIS A 800 2.34 -1.24 -6.58
C HIS A 800 2.67 0.26 -6.60
N ARG A 801 1.65 1.13 -6.47
CA ARG A 801 1.82 2.57 -6.59
C ARG A 801 1.09 3.30 -5.48
N LEU A 802 1.80 4.23 -4.84
CA LEU A 802 1.28 5.04 -3.77
C LEU A 802 1.58 6.52 -4.02
N SER A 803 0.55 7.34 -3.97
CA SER A 803 0.65 8.80 -3.97
C SER A 803 0.25 9.34 -2.61
N ILE A 804 1.13 10.11 -1.98
CA ILE A 804 0.93 10.69 -0.66
C ILE A 804 0.92 12.21 -0.78
N CYS A 805 -0.10 12.84 -0.21
CA CYS A 805 -0.22 14.28 -0.08
C CYS A 805 -0.44 14.66 1.38
N CYS A 806 0.62 14.97 2.13
CA CYS A 806 0.53 15.25 3.58
C CYS A 806 1.62 16.21 4.05
N SER A 807 1.56 16.65 5.32
CA SER A 807 2.63 17.41 5.95
C SER A 807 3.79 16.50 6.38
N GLU A 808 4.97 17.09 6.65
CA GLU A 808 6.12 16.36 7.19
C GLU A 808 5.77 15.56 8.45
N GLU A 809 5.12 16.23 9.40
CA GLU A 809 4.77 15.63 10.68
C GLU A 809 3.86 14.43 10.48
N ASP A 810 2.89 14.54 9.57
CA ASP A 810 1.94 13.47 9.31
C ASP A 810 2.62 12.28 8.64
N PHE A 811 3.51 12.54 7.68
CA PHE A 811 4.30 11.49 7.01
C PHE A 811 5.17 10.74 8.02
N ILE A 812 5.93 11.45 8.85
CA ILE A 812 6.82 10.84 9.85
C ILE A 812 6.01 10.07 10.91
N LYS A 813 4.92 10.65 11.40
CA LYS A 813 4.04 10.00 12.39
C LYS A 813 3.34 8.77 11.82
N SER A 814 3.07 8.72 10.52
CA SER A 814 2.38 7.59 9.88
C SER A 814 3.17 6.29 9.88
N LYS A 815 4.51 6.35 10.02
CA LYS A 815 5.41 5.18 10.01
C LYS A 815 5.14 4.22 8.83
N LEU A 816 4.79 4.78 7.67
CA LEU A 816 4.32 4.01 6.52
C LEU A 816 5.38 3.02 6.03
N PHE A 817 5.03 1.73 5.98
CA PHE A 817 5.91 0.64 5.57
C PHE A 817 5.23 -0.20 4.49
N CYS A 818 5.67 -0.03 3.25
CA CYS A 818 5.22 -0.81 2.10
C CYS A 818 6.46 -1.27 1.30
N PRO A 819 7.15 -2.34 1.73
CA PRO A 819 8.47 -2.70 1.20
C PRO A 819 8.42 -3.17 -0.26
N ASP A 820 7.24 -3.64 -0.69
CA ASP A 820 6.96 -4.13 -2.04
C ASP A 820 6.54 -3.05 -3.04
N LEU A 821 6.57 -1.79 -2.63
CA LEU A 821 6.11 -0.67 -3.44
C LEU A 821 7.04 -0.41 -4.64
N ASP A 822 6.49 -0.39 -5.85
CA ASP A 822 7.22 -0.05 -7.08
C ASP A 822 7.31 1.47 -7.29
N THR A 823 6.29 2.21 -6.86
CA THR A 823 6.22 3.66 -7.08
C THR A 823 5.74 4.40 -5.84
N LEU A 824 6.50 5.41 -5.46
CA LEU A 824 6.15 6.34 -4.39
C LEU A 824 6.23 7.79 -4.88
N LEU A 825 5.07 8.44 -4.88
CA LEU A 825 4.94 9.85 -5.23
C LEU A 825 4.60 10.64 -3.98
N PHE A 826 5.52 11.51 -3.55
CA PHE A 826 5.28 12.39 -2.42
C PHE A 826 5.00 13.83 -2.90
N PHE A 827 3.96 14.42 -2.31
CA PHE A 827 3.54 15.80 -2.51
C PHE A 827 3.30 16.45 -1.15
N ASN A 828 3.83 17.65 -0.92
CA ASN A 828 3.65 18.35 0.38
C ASN A 828 2.24 18.95 0.50
N ALA A 829 1.51 18.79 1.60
CA ALA A 829 0.17 19.38 1.78
C ALA A 829 0.07 20.85 1.30
N THR A 830 1.07 21.69 1.57
CA THR A 830 1.12 23.08 1.14
C THR A 830 1.89 23.27 -0.18
N ARG A 831 1.25 23.87 -1.19
CA ARG A 831 1.91 24.17 -2.49
C ARG A 831 3.04 25.19 -2.31
N GLY A 832 4.19 24.91 -2.93
CA GLY A 832 5.32 25.85 -3.03
C GLY A 832 6.24 25.91 -1.81
N ASP A 833 5.91 25.19 -0.74
CA ASP A 833 6.75 25.09 0.44
C ASP A 833 7.61 23.81 0.36
N LYS A 834 8.93 23.95 0.52
CA LYS A 834 9.86 22.82 0.54
C LYS A 834 10.41 22.72 1.95
N PHE A 835 10.12 21.62 2.65
CA PHE A 835 10.63 21.41 3.99
C PHE A 835 11.90 20.54 3.99
N GLY A 836 12.73 20.69 5.01
CA GLY A 836 13.96 19.94 5.20
C GLY A 836 13.72 18.57 5.84
N MET A 837 13.86 17.48 5.08
CA MET A 837 13.73 16.14 5.65
C MET A 837 15.09 15.65 6.18
N LEU A 838 15.22 15.56 7.51
CA LEU A 838 16.41 15.02 8.16
C LEU A 838 16.31 13.50 8.25
N ASN A 839 17.33 12.79 7.76
CA ASN A 839 17.53 11.34 7.89
C ASN A 839 16.63 10.44 7.01
N ILE A 840 16.79 10.55 5.68
CA ILE A 840 16.08 9.75 4.67
C ILE A 840 16.70 8.34 4.43
N SER A 841 17.80 8.00 5.11
CA SER A 841 18.52 6.72 4.88
C SER A 841 17.68 5.50 5.27
N SER A 842 16.89 5.62 6.36
CA SER A 842 15.95 4.59 6.80
C SER A 842 14.82 4.35 5.78
N PHE A 843 14.41 5.39 5.05
CA PHE A 843 13.42 5.31 3.99
C PHE A 843 13.92 4.44 2.83
N PHE A 844 15.13 4.67 2.32
CA PHE A 844 15.70 3.85 1.24
C PHE A 844 15.97 2.39 1.65
N SER A 845 16.11 2.13 2.95
CA SER A 845 16.28 0.78 3.47
C SER A 845 14.99 -0.06 3.42
N ILE A 846 13.82 0.59 3.46
CA ILE A 846 12.50 -0.05 3.44
C ILE A 846 12.08 -0.39 2.01
N TYR A 847 12.25 0.54 1.09
CA TYR A 847 11.64 0.49 -0.23
C TYR A 847 12.57 -0.04 -1.33
N LYS A 848 13.18 -1.21 -1.10
CA LYS A 848 14.22 -1.77 -1.99
C LYS A 848 13.76 -2.05 -3.43
N ARG A 849 12.44 -2.17 -3.66
CA ARG A 849 11.83 -2.47 -4.96
C ARG A 849 11.37 -1.24 -5.75
N LEU A 850 11.56 -0.03 -5.21
CA LEU A 850 11.14 1.20 -5.89
C LEU A 850 11.79 1.34 -7.27
N LYS A 851 10.94 1.52 -8.27
CA LYS A 851 11.28 1.91 -9.63
C LYS A 851 11.14 3.42 -9.83
N VAL A 852 10.10 4.02 -9.22
CA VAL A 852 9.78 5.44 -9.40
C VAL A 852 9.66 6.12 -8.05
N LEU A 853 10.43 7.19 -7.87
CA LEU A 853 10.42 7.98 -6.65
C LEU A 853 10.31 9.46 -6.99
N ASN A 854 9.24 10.12 -6.54
CA ASN A 854 9.08 11.57 -6.66
C ASN A 854 9.15 12.23 -5.28
N LEU A 855 10.21 13.03 -5.06
CA LEU A 855 10.44 13.82 -3.85
C LEU A 855 10.60 15.32 -4.16
N GLU A 856 10.00 15.82 -5.26
CA GLU A 856 10.21 17.21 -5.71
C GLU A 856 9.86 18.28 -4.66
N ASP A 857 8.84 17.99 -3.84
CA ASP A 857 8.37 18.87 -2.77
C ASP A 857 9.19 18.73 -1.47
N ILE A 858 10.22 17.88 -1.45
CA ILE A 858 11.09 17.67 -0.29
C ILE A 858 12.46 18.31 -0.55
N ASN A 859 12.91 19.14 0.37
CA ASN A 859 14.30 19.58 0.41
C ASN A 859 15.11 18.60 1.26
N LEU A 860 15.96 17.80 0.63
CA LEU A 860 16.76 16.82 1.37
C LEU A 860 17.84 17.47 2.24
N MET A 861 18.17 18.76 2.04
CA MET A 861 19.23 19.48 2.77
C MET A 861 20.59 18.76 2.76
N LEU A 862 20.79 17.84 1.80
CA LEU A 862 21.99 17.04 1.62
C LEU A 862 22.81 17.59 0.46
N LYS A 863 24.14 17.57 0.60
CA LYS A 863 25.07 17.88 -0.50
C LYS A 863 25.21 16.70 -1.48
N GLU A 864 25.05 15.49 -0.99
CA GLU A 864 25.17 14.22 -1.71
C GLU A 864 24.05 13.29 -1.25
N LEU A 865 23.53 12.45 -2.16
CA LEU A 865 22.52 11.45 -1.79
C LEU A 865 23.12 10.42 -0.80
N PRO A 866 22.34 9.86 0.13
CA PRO A 866 22.82 8.80 1.02
C PRO A 866 23.25 7.57 0.23
N ALA A 867 24.26 6.85 0.73
CA ALA A 867 24.78 5.64 0.08
C ALA A 867 23.71 4.55 -0.07
N GLU A 868 22.68 4.55 0.78
CA GLU A 868 21.55 3.62 0.73
C GLU A 868 20.73 3.76 -0.57
N VAL A 869 20.79 4.89 -1.27
CA VAL A 869 20.18 5.03 -2.61
C VAL A 869 20.82 4.07 -3.61
N GLU A 870 22.12 3.77 -3.47
CA GLU A 870 22.81 2.80 -4.33
C GLU A 870 22.26 1.38 -4.17
N SER A 871 21.58 1.09 -3.05
CA SER A 871 20.92 -0.20 -2.83
C SER A 871 19.57 -0.34 -3.56
N LEU A 872 19.03 0.75 -4.13
CA LEU A 872 17.79 0.76 -4.91
C LEU A 872 18.06 0.42 -6.38
N LEU A 873 18.41 -0.84 -6.63
CA LEU A 873 18.81 -1.32 -7.96
C LEU A 873 17.72 -1.15 -9.04
N CYS A 874 16.46 -1.05 -8.64
CA CYS A 874 15.31 -0.91 -9.54
C CYS A 874 15.00 0.55 -9.92
N LEU A 875 15.57 1.53 -9.20
CA LEU A 875 15.20 2.94 -9.33
C LEU A 875 15.63 3.49 -10.70
N ARG A 876 14.72 4.20 -11.38
CA ARG A 876 14.91 4.71 -12.75
C ARG A 876 14.89 6.22 -12.87
#